data_AF-A0A937RFA4-F1
#
_entry.id   AF-A0A937RFA4-F1
#
_cell.length_a   1.000
_cell.length_b   1.000
_cell.length_c   1.000
_cell.angle_alpha   90.00
_cell.angle_beta   90.00
_cell.angle_gamma   90.00
#
_symmetry.space_group_name_H-M   'P 1'
#
loop_
_entity.id
_entity.type
_entity.pdbx_description
1 polymer ?
#
loop_
_entity_poly.entity_id
_entity_poly.type
_entity_poly.pdbx_seq_one_letter_code
_entity_poly.pdbx_strand_id
1 'polypeptide(L)'
;MGQPADIAPSAYLYLRDRNPDENPPETEILFSALKHKRAGVLCGLLWEEPRPVSRIELVWPANAKAGPRPDDVIVRWLPHGNSSSWWSRRGGEARAAAKPEVSADGRIYVYTVDARRPETAMDNVVVALREGVTPPVEPYSSPAIRVLTPEPWKLMEVEVEWGFQAGTEKLAFDGRLEVCNGVLGKARPLAGHGGTTLVSDHAWRSKPADGQRRGIAVPLLYLGSTLNTSVWRQQARLKDANRTIVTVRTGAGSFSFLPADLEAGPILASEYGFFVRATGTRQAAAPAPAREVPAPRDLLTAKVDAVAGSPAVRGWGSNATPWFGRNPAERAVTVSTFTLPARSVAMHPGPTRPVAVAWRSPIQGRVSVRGKVAGADTKGGNGIEWWLTRETRTGAQVLASGAIERGGVQPIPAGADAAKLAVEPGDLLSLVVGPKGSHSHDTTTVELVIKEAGGKARAWDLTKDLVDSIQASNPHADSLGNPAVWHLYAPERDAQPEPASLVFPSRATSAREFERELAARRLKTIRQRVREHAEQTWEGAMQAMHPGGDWPPYPKPEFEPAAQIDVPDRRLTDAWRCGTWHLLRVLKKDPQGRYILRDFPYDALAHETFLIVRALDLQGMHQAARDGLARWLERDEKKPAKMDGLFADTIGAMSGVEWDWQHAGGPGVMQWQMVEHYLLTGDRDWLARAAPKLQANADWMIRQRRGYLKDVPGHERLWTHGLLPPHNTWDSTNWRPWYESNANCCFGLSRFAEAIADLDPELGKKYAAEAQAYARDVLAAVEKSFVLSPVIRVRDGTYRSFLPPTPYIRGPASRCMPTSFGSPEHTPGLYPDAIRGGVHLINLSGLLPPTDPRAQGVIDVLEDRLLLEHHRLPMRTRGYDPETHWFGHAGWYYQCGIERTANVHLQWDDVPNFLRSFYNQYAVDIVVGPYTFNEHTTRGPADKSFEEAAFLERLRNMLVMEEGDSLWLARATPRAWLTQGRRIAARNMPSHFGTVTYEIVSDADNGRIAATIELPPRKPPKAILLRLRHPEAAPIKSATMNGRPWADFDAAKEVIRLRDVKGAIKVEAAY
;
A
#
# COMPACT_ATOMS: atom_id res chain seq x y z
N MET A 1 25.82 -8.25 21.06
CA MET A 1 26.11 -7.48 19.82
C MET A 1 26.84 -8.42 18.86
N GLY A 2 26.45 -8.50 17.58
CA GLY A 2 27.12 -9.38 16.59
C GLY A 2 26.70 -10.86 16.59
N GLN A 3 25.86 -11.29 17.55
CA GLN A 3 25.25 -12.61 17.58
C GLN A 3 23.91 -12.61 16.81
N PRO A 4 23.50 -13.75 16.21
CA PRO A 4 22.18 -13.91 15.61
C PRO A 4 21.06 -13.52 16.58
N ALA A 5 20.01 -12.90 16.04
CA ALA A 5 18.91 -12.41 16.86
C ALA A 5 17.86 -13.47 17.11
N ASP A 6 17.49 -13.64 18.38
CA ASP A 6 16.39 -14.52 18.81
C ASP A 6 15.05 -13.77 18.74
N ILE A 7 14.15 -14.26 17.90
CA ILE A 7 12.84 -13.67 17.62
C ILE A 7 11.69 -14.49 18.20
N ALA A 8 11.95 -15.60 18.91
CA ALA A 8 10.91 -16.33 19.61
C ALA A 8 10.12 -15.46 20.62
N PRO A 9 10.76 -14.52 21.38
CA PRO A 9 10.04 -13.67 22.34
C PRO A 9 9.00 -12.71 21.73
N SER A 10 9.01 -12.48 20.42
CA SER A 10 8.03 -11.61 19.74
C SER A 10 6.83 -12.36 19.16
N ALA A 11 6.82 -13.69 19.25
CA ALA A 11 5.71 -14.52 18.79
C ALA A 11 4.65 -14.69 19.89
N TYR A 12 3.43 -14.99 19.48
CA TYR A 12 2.44 -15.60 20.35
C TYR A 12 2.90 -17.04 20.64
N LEU A 13 3.23 -17.32 21.91
CA LEU A 13 3.76 -18.61 22.36
C LEU A 13 2.65 -19.48 22.95
N TYR A 14 2.45 -20.65 22.35
CA TYR A 14 1.69 -21.74 22.93
C TYR A 14 2.61 -22.67 23.73
N LEU A 15 2.23 -22.94 24.97
CA LEU A 15 2.81 -23.99 25.79
C LEU A 15 1.72 -24.94 26.23
N ARG A 16 1.93 -26.24 26.03
CA ARG A 16 0.97 -27.27 26.45
C ARG A 16 0.82 -27.31 27.97
N ASP A 17 1.91 -27.11 28.71
CA ASP A 17 1.93 -27.17 30.17
C ASP A 17 1.32 -25.93 30.83
N ARG A 18 0.95 -24.93 30.04
CA ARG A 18 0.31 -23.70 30.50
C ARG A 18 -1.21 -23.90 30.57
N ASN A 19 -1.87 -23.27 31.55
CA ASN A 19 -3.33 -23.25 31.59
C ASN A 19 -3.87 -22.71 30.24
N PRO A 20 -4.88 -23.36 29.62
CA PRO A 20 -5.49 -22.88 28.38
C PRO A 20 -5.74 -21.36 28.32
N ASP A 21 -6.22 -20.73 29.40
CA ASP A 21 -6.56 -19.29 29.42
C ASP A 21 -5.33 -18.36 29.41
N GLU A 22 -4.17 -18.87 29.83
CA GLU A 22 -2.90 -18.13 29.83
C GLU A 22 -2.17 -18.23 28.49
N ASN A 23 -2.59 -19.13 27.60
CA ASN A 23 -2.12 -19.14 26.21
C ASN A 23 -2.77 -17.96 25.45
N PRO A 24 -2.02 -17.24 24.59
CA PRO A 24 -2.64 -16.21 23.75
C PRO A 24 -3.69 -16.84 22.83
N PRO A 25 -4.88 -16.23 22.68
CA PRO A 25 -5.97 -16.80 21.88
C PRO A 25 -5.58 -16.96 20.40
N GLU A 26 -4.64 -16.17 19.89
CA GLU A 26 -4.10 -16.29 18.54
C GLU A 26 -3.51 -17.68 18.27
N THR A 27 -2.97 -18.33 19.30
CA THR A 27 -2.30 -19.62 19.15
C THR A 27 -3.24 -20.78 18.79
N GLU A 28 -4.55 -20.65 19.02
CA GLU A 28 -5.53 -21.65 18.57
C GLU A 28 -5.52 -21.81 17.03
N ILE A 29 -5.08 -20.78 16.32
CA ILE A 29 -5.01 -20.79 14.86
C ILE A 29 -3.91 -21.75 14.36
N LEU A 30 -2.86 -21.99 15.15
CA LEU A 30 -1.81 -22.98 14.83
C LEU A 30 -2.43 -24.35 14.55
N PHE A 31 -3.43 -24.76 15.32
CA PHE A 31 -4.05 -26.08 15.19
C PHE A 31 -4.92 -26.17 13.93
N SER A 32 -5.69 -25.12 13.64
CA SER A 32 -6.56 -25.07 12.46
C SER A 32 -5.78 -24.91 11.15
N ALA A 33 -4.69 -24.14 11.15
CA ALA A 33 -3.90 -23.84 9.96
C ALA A 33 -3.00 -25.01 9.54
N LEU A 34 -2.40 -25.73 10.49
CA LEU A 34 -1.49 -26.84 10.22
C LEU A 34 -2.15 -28.23 10.15
N LYS A 35 -3.48 -28.32 10.37
CA LYS A 35 -4.22 -29.60 10.49
C LYS A 35 -3.64 -30.55 11.55
N HIS A 36 -3.04 -30.01 12.62
CA HIS A 36 -2.48 -30.82 13.70
C HIS A 36 -3.52 -31.16 14.76
N LYS A 37 -3.49 -32.40 15.26
CA LYS A 37 -4.21 -32.77 16.48
C LYS A 37 -3.49 -32.13 17.67
N ARG A 38 -4.18 -31.25 18.40
CA ARG A 38 -3.68 -30.57 19.62
C ARG A 38 -3.03 -31.53 20.61
N ALA A 39 -3.53 -32.76 20.70
CA ALA A 39 -3.05 -33.82 21.59
C ALA A 39 -1.56 -34.18 21.43
N GLY A 40 -0.92 -33.90 20.28
CA GLY A 40 0.49 -34.22 20.05
C GLY A 40 1.45 -33.04 20.22
N VAL A 41 0.95 -31.82 20.47
CA VAL A 41 1.76 -30.59 20.42
C VAL A 41 2.41 -30.30 21.78
N LEU A 42 3.71 -30.02 21.77
CA LEU A 42 4.52 -29.64 22.93
C LEU A 42 4.54 -28.13 23.12
N CYS A 43 4.83 -27.38 22.06
CA CYS A 43 4.81 -25.92 22.02
C CYS A 43 4.64 -25.41 20.58
N GLY A 44 4.35 -24.13 20.42
CA GLY A 44 4.26 -23.49 19.11
C GLY A 44 4.44 -21.98 19.18
N LEU A 45 4.88 -21.40 18.08
CA LEU A 45 5.08 -19.97 17.90
C LEU A 45 4.24 -19.50 16.72
N LEU A 46 3.57 -18.37 16.87
CA LEU A 46 2.85 -17.68 15.80
C LEU A 46 3.33 -16.24 15.72
N TRP A 47 3.74 -15.80 14.53
CA TRP A 47 4.03 -14.40 14.22
C TRP A 47 2.97 -13.81 13.30
N GLU A 48 2.81 -12.50 13.41
CA GLU A 48 1.90 -11.70 12.58
C GLU A 48 2.35 -11.66 11.11
N GLU A 49 3.66 -11.76 10.88
CA GLU A 49 4.35 -11.57 9.61
C GLU A 49 5.41 -12.67 9.41
N PRO A 50 5.71 -13.08 8.17
CA PRO A 50 6.71 -14.11 7.87
C PRO A 50 8.13 -13.69 8.27
N ARG A 51 8.91 -14.62 8.81
CA ARG A 51 10.26 -14.38 9.36
C ARG A 51 11.34 -15.18 8.62
N PRO A 52 12.52 -14.59 8.35
CA PRO A 52 13.68 -15.35 7.87
C PRO A 52 14.32 -16.11 9.04
N VAL A 53 14.10 -17.42 9.10
CA VAL A 53 14.62 -18.29 10.17
C VAL A 53 15.84 -19.07 9.67
N SER A 54 16.96 -18.96 10.38
CA SER A 54 18.18 -19.72 10.08
C SER A 54 18.38 -20.92 11.01
N ARG A 55 17.88 -20.83 12.25
CA ARG A 55 18.06 -21.88 13.26
C ARG A 55 16.93 -21.89 14.28
N ILE A 56 16.49 -23.09 14.68
CA ILE A 56 15.55 -23.32 15.78
C ILE A 56 16.26 -24.16 16.84
N GLU A 57 16.23 -23.74 18.10
CA GLU A 57 16.79 -24.47 19.23
C GLU A 57 15.66 -24.84 20.20
N LEU A 58 15.58 -26.12 20.56
CA LEU A 58 14.71 -26.62 21.62
C LEU A 58 15.57 -26.98 22.82
N VAL A 59 15.27 -26.41 24.00
CA VAL A 59 16.01 -26.63 25.24
C VAL A 59 15.09 -27.29 26.27
N TRP A 60 15.40 -28.53 26.63
CA TRP A 60 14.62 -29.31 27.59
C TRP A 60 15.05 -28.98 29.04
N PRO A 61 14.11 -28.86 30.00
CA PRO A 61 14.43 -28.51 31.38
C PRO A 61 15.35 -29.56 32.03
N ALA A 62 16.33 -29.11 32.81
CA ALA A 62 17.29 -29.99 33.48
C ALA A 62 16.65 -30.94 34.52
N ASN A 63 15.48 -30.56 35.01
CA ASN A 63 14.69 -31.17 36.08
C ASN A 63 13.46 -31.93 35.56
N ALA A 64 13.26 -32.03 34.24
CA ALA A 64 12.24 -32.88 33.62
C ALA A 64 12.74 -34.34 33.52
N LYS A 65 11.82 -35.33 33.57
CA LYS A 65 12.11 -36.68 33.05
C LYS A 65 12.64 -36.50 31.62
N ALA A 66 13.70 -37.22 31.24
CA ALA A 66 14.41 -37.03 29.98
C ALA A 66 13.46 -36.68 28.81
N GLY A 67 13.79 -35.64 28.04
CA GLY A 67 12.96 -35.20 26.92
C GLY A 67 12.68 -36.34 25.92
N PRO A 68 11.66 -36.20 25.05
CA PRO A 68 11.38 -37.20 24.03
C PRO A 68 12.62 -37.44 23.17
N ARG A 69 12.79 -38.66 22.62
CA ARG A 69 13.92 -38.94 21.75
C ARG A 69 13.92 -37.97 20.57
N PRO A 70 15.07 -37.48 20.10
CA PRO A 70 15.14 -36.53 18.99
C PRO A 70 14.36 -36.98 17.74
N ASP A 71 14.35 -38.29 17.44
CA ASP A 71 13.61 -38.86 16.29
C ASP A 71 12.08 -38.87 16.51
N ASP A 72 11.60 -38.83 17.75
CA ASP A 72 10.17 -38.79 18.09
C ASP A 72 9.59 -37.36 17.96
N VAL A 73 10.44 -36.34 17.95
CA VAL A 73 10.05 -34.93 17.83
C VAL A 73 10.00 -34.51 16.36
N ILE A 74 8.96 -33.75 16.00
CA ILE A 74 8.84 -33.12 14.69
C ILE A 74 8.63 -31.61 14.85
N VAL A 75 9.43 -30.82 14.13
CA VAL A 75 9.28 -29.37 14.02
C VAL A 75 8.70 -29.06 12.65
N ARG A 76 7.55 -28.39 12.60
CA ARG A 76 6.81 -28.11 11.36
C ARG A 76 6.40 -26.65 11.24
N TRP A 77 6.25 -26.20 10.01
CA TRP A 77 5.73 -24.88 9.67
C TRP A 77 4.95 -24.94 8.36
N LEU A 78 4.03 -24.00 8.14
CA LEU A 78 3.49 -23.77 6.81
C LEU A 78 4.51 -22.97 6.00
N PRO A 79 4.89 -23.42 4.80
CA PRO A 79 5.74 -22.62 3.93
C PRO A 79 4.98 -21.35 3.50
N HIS A 80 5.71 -20.23 3.41
CA HIS A 80 5.16 -18.97 2.89
C HIS A 80 5.35 -18.87 1.36
N GLY A 81 4.30 -18.49 0.63
CA GLY A 81 4.22 -18.32 -0.82
C GLY A 81 2.99 -17.46 -1.19
N ASN A 82 2.79 -17.16 -2.48
CA ASN A 82 1.88 -16.09 -2.97
C ASN A 82 0.45 -16.04 -2.40
N SER A 83 -0.10 -17.17 -1.94
CA SER A 83 -1.45 -17.27 -1.38
C SER A 83 -1.49 -17.78 0.05
N SER A 84 -0.36 -17.99 0.73
CA SER A 84 -0.31 -18.68 2.02
C SER A 84 0.00 -17.73 3.18
N SER A 85 -0.96 -17.57 4.08
CA SER A 85 -0.75 -17.11 5.45
C SER A 85 -1.61 -17.97 6.37
N TRP A 86 -1.45 -17.83 7.69
CA TRP A 86 -2.38 -18.48 8.63
C TRP A 86 -3.85 -18.01 8.49
N TRP A 87 -4.12 -17.02 7.65
CA TRP A 87 -5.46 -16.54 7.31
C TRP A 87 -6.12 -17.23 6.11
N SER A 88 -5.35 -17.54 5.07
CA SER A 88 -5.91 -17.87 3.75
C SER A 88 -6.22 -19.36 3.55
N ARG A 89 -5.76 -20.26 4.44
CA ARG A 89 -5.90 -21.74 4.35
C ARG A 89 -5.49 -22.38 3.00
N ARG A 90 -5.01 -21.58 2.03
CA ARG A 90 -4.57 -21.94 0.68
C ARG A 90 -3.08 -22.30 0.64
N GLY A 91 -2.46 -22.53 1.81
CA GLY A 91 -1.07 -22.93 1.93
C GLY A 91 -0.84 -24.37 1.47
N GLY A 92 0.32 -24.62 0.86
CA GLY A 92 0.78 -25.98 0.53
C GLY A 92 1.01 -26.85 1.76
N GLU A 93 1.43 -28.09 1.56
CA GLU A 93 1.68 -29.04 2.66
C GLU A 93 2.71 -28.49 3.67
N ALA A 94 2.39 -28.63 4.97
CA ALA A 94 3.28 -28.20 6.04
C ALA A 94 4.64 -28.90 5.94
N ARG A 95 5.70 -28.11 5.95
CA ARG A 95 7.10 -28.57 5.91
C ARG A 95 7.50 -29.09 7.28
N ALA A 96 8.53 -29.93 7.29
CA ALA A 96 9.16 -30.42 8.50
C ALA A 96 10.66 -30.15 8.45
N ALA A 97 11.25 -29.83 9.60
CA ALA A 97 12.69 -29.68 9.71
C ALA A 97 13.38 -31.03 9.46
N ALA A 98 14.63 -30.97 9.00
CA ALA A 98 15.52 -32.13 8.97
C ALA A 98 15.83 -32.62 10.40
N LYS A 99 16.61 -33.70 10.52
CA LYS A 99 17.04 -34.21 11.83
C LYS A 99 17.86 -33.14 12.59
N PRO A 100 17.67 -33.02 13.92
CA PRO A 100 18.42 -32.06 14.70
C PRO A 100 19.84 -32.52 14.98
N GLU A 101 20.75 -31.56 15.18
CA GLU A 101 21.96 -31.77 15.95
C GLU A 101 21.61 -31.76 17.44
N VAL A 102 22.20 -32.67 18.23
CA VAL A 102 21.86 -32.85 19.64
C VAL A 102 23.09 -32.57 20.49
N SER A 103 22.94 -31.76 21.54
CA SER A 103 24.02 -31.48 22.49
C SER A 103 24.50 -32.75 23.20
N ALA A 104 25.74 -32.73 23.70
CA ALA A 104 26.34 -33.87 24.39
C ALA A 104 25.55 -34.36 25.62
N ASP A 105 24.82 -33.46 26.29
CA ASP A 105 23.94 -33.78 27.41
C ASP A 105 22.53 -34.23 26.99
N GLY A 106 22.25 -34.28 25.69
CA GLY A 106 20.97 -34.70 25.14
C GLY A 106 19.82 -33.70 25.36
N ARG A 107 20.09 -32.46 25.79
CA ARG A 107 19.05 -31.50 26.20
C ARG A 107 18.75 -30.39 25.20
N ILE A 108 19.62 -30.17 24.23
CA ILE A 108 19.46 -29.10 23.23
C ILE A 108 19.36 -29.74 21.85
N TYR A 109 18.23 -29.54 21.18
CA TYR A 109 18.00 -29.99 19.80
C TYR A 109 18.07 -28.78 18.88
N VAL A 110 18.97 -28.84 17.89
CA VAL A 110 19.27 -27.73 16.98
C VAL A 110 18.86 -28.11 15.56
N TYR A 111 17.94 -27.33 15.00
CA TYR A 111 17.48 -27.49 13.62
C TYR A 111 17.97 -26.32 12.77
N THR A 112 18.73 -26.60 11.71
CA THR A 112 19.22 -25.60 10.77
C THR A 112 18.24 -25.45 9.60
N VAL A 113 17.98 -24.21 9.19
CA VAL A 113 17.04 -23.86 8.11
C VAL A 113 17.73 -22.90 7.12
N ASP A 114 17.49 -23.05 5.81
CA ASP A 114 18.07 -22.18 4.79
C ASP A 114 17.31 -20.86 4.65
N ALA A 115 17.56 -19.91 5.56
CA ALA A 115 16.88 -18.61 5.67
C ALA A 115 16.83 -17.73 4.41
N ARG A 116 17.58 -18.09 3.35
CA ARG A 116 17.62 -17.37 2.06
C ARG A 116 16.48 -17.76 1.13
N ARG A 117 15.80 -18.86 1.42
CA ARG A 117 14.78 -19.43 0.54
C ARG A 117 13.36 -19.00 0.97
N PRO A 118 12.55 -18.36 0.10
CA PRO A 118 11.19 -17.93 0.44
C PRO A 118 10.30 -19.04 1.02
N GLU A 119 10.45 -20.28 0.55
CA GLU A 119 9.71 -21.45 1.02
C GLU A 119 10.06 -21.89 2.46
N THR A 120 11.13 -21.34 3.03
CA THR A 120 11.57 -21.57 4.41
C THR A 120 11.20 -20.44 5.36
N ALA A 121 10.62 -19.35 4.84
CA ALA A 121 10.05 -18.29 5.66
C ALA A 121 8.94 -18.84 6.55
N MET A 122 8.91 -18.40 7.81
CA MET A 122 7.97 -18.92 8.81
C MET A 122 7.17 -17.78 9.43
N ASP A 123 5.85 -17.83 9.35
CA ASP A 123 4.95 -17.06 10.21
C ASP A 123 4.37 -17.92 11.35
N ASN A 124 4.67 -19.23 11.35
CA ASN A 124 4.29 -20.18 12.40
C ASN A 124 5.33 -21.30 12.52
N VAL A 125 5.48 -21.86 13.73
CA VAL A 125 6.24 -23.07 14.00
C VAL A 125 5.49 -23.90 15.04
N VAL A 126 5.37 -25.21 14.82
CA VAL A 126 4.83 -26.17 15.79
C VAL A 126 5.86 -27.24 16.08
N VAL A 127 6.03 -27.52 17.37
CA VAL A 127 6.83 -28.63 17.88
C VAL A 127 5.88 -29.67 18.45
N ALA A 128 5.89 -30.87 17.89
CA ALA A 128 5.00 -31.95 18.26
C ALA A 128 5.73 -33.30 18.34
N LEU A 129 5.09 -34.29 18.93
CA LEU A 129 5.49 -35.69 18.76
C LEU A 129 4.96 -36.22 17.42
N ARG A 130 5.72 -37.14 16.81
CA ARG A 130 5.24 -37.92 15.66
C ARG A 130 4.04 -38.78 16.05
N GLU A 131 3.13 -39.02 15.10
CA GLU A 131 1.99 -39.91 15.34
C GLU A 131 2.47 -41.32 15.69
N GLY A 132 1.84 -41.94 16.70
CA GLY A 132 2.16 -43.31 17.15
C GLY A 132 3.29 -43.43 18.18
N VAL A 133 3.94 -42.32 18.58
CA VAL A 133 4.96 -42.33 19.65
C VAL A 133 4.33 -42.72 20.99
N THR A 134 5.00 -43.62 21.73
CA THR A 134 4.63 -44.05 23.09
C THR A 134 5.80 -43.83 24.05
N PRO A 135 5.61 -43.20 25.24
CA PRO A 135 4.34 -42.67 25.73
C PRO A 135 3.86 -41.45 24.91
N PRO A 136 2.56 -41.11 24.97
CA PRO A 136 2.01 -39.90 24.36
C PRO A 136 2.62 -38.63 25.00
N VAL A 137 2.15 -37.44 24.59
CA VAL A 137 2.86 -36.18 24.90
C VAL A 137 2.96 -35.89 26.41
N GLU A 138 1.97 -36.31 27.20
CA GLU A 138 1.68 -35.94 28.59
C GLU A 138 2.88 -36.04 29.55
N PRO A 139 3.77 -37.05 29.50
CA PRO A 139 4.89 -37.16 30.42
C PRO A 139 6.05 -36.17 30.15
N TYR A 140 6.08 -35.51 29.00
CA TYR A 140 7.19 -34.65 28.57
C TYR A 140 6.88 -33.18 28.78
N SER A 141 7.69 -32.42 29.53
CA SER A 141 7.49 -30.97 29.66
C SER A 141 7.69 -30.21 28.34
N SER A 142 7.02 -29.08 28.12
CA SER A 142 7.29 -28.20 26.97
C SER A 142 8.74 -27.69 26.99
N PRO A 143 9.48 -27.71 25.85
CA PRO A 143 10.82 -27.15 25.79
C PRO A 143 10.79 -25.62 25.72
N ALA A 144 11.85 -24.97 26.20
CA ALA A 144 12.12 -23.58 25.83
C ALA A 144 12.55 -23.53 24.36
N ILE A 145 11.98 -22.61 23.58
CA ILE A 145 12.23 -22.49 22.14
C ILE A 145 12.95 -21.18 21.84
N ARG A 146 14.01 -21.25 21.03
CA ARG A 146 14.72 -20.08 20.48
C ARG A 146 14.69 -20.15 18.96
N VAL A 147 14.48 -19.01 18.32
CA VAL A 147 14.39 -18.94 16.85
C VAL A 147 15.30 -17.83 16.38
N LEU A 148 16.40 -18.21 15.72
CA LEU A 148 17.45 -17.29 15.32
C LEU A 148 17.28 -16.87 13.86
N THR A 149 17.49 -15.58 13.61
CA THR A 149 17.54 -14.98 12.27
C THR A 149 18.99 -14.77 11.84
N PRO A 150 19.28 -14.69 10.52
CA PRO A 150 20.66 -14.47 10.06
C PRO A 150 21.20 -13.08 10.41
N GLU A 151 20.35 -12.12 10.73
CA GLU A 151 20.75 -10.75 11.04
C GLU A 151 21.29 -10.63 12.47
N PRO A 152 22.48 -10.01 12.65
CA PRO A 152 23.03 -9.81 13.98
C PRO A 152 22.39 -8.62 14.69
N TRP A 153 22.34 -8.68 16.02
CA TRP A 153 21.96 -7.53 16.84
C TRP A 153 22.86 -6.32 16.62
N LYS A 154 22.25 -5.17 16.31
CA LYS A 154 22.84 -3.82 16.40
C LYS A 154 22.58 -3.23 17.80
N LEU A 155 23.44 -2.34 18.28
CA LEU A 155 23.23 -1.61 19.55
C LEU A 155 23.12 -0.11 19.29
N MET A 156 22.15 0.53 19.94
CA MET A 156 22.00 1.98 19.95
C MET A 156 21.59 2.48 21.33
N GLU A 157 22.04 3.67 21.71
CA GLU A 157 21.40 4.44 22.80
C GLU A 157 20.32 5.35 22.20
N VAL A 158 19.10 5.20 22.71
CA VAL A 158 17.91 5.96 22.29
C VAL A 158 17.48 6.90 23.40
N GLU A 159 17.25 8.16 23.06
CA GLU A 159 16.57 9.12 23.93
C GLU A 159 15.14 9.39 23.43
N VAL A 160 14.18 9.45 24.35
CA VAL A 160 12.78 9.82 24.11
C VAL A 160 12.46 11.02 24.99
N GLU A 161 12.06 12.13 24.36
CA GLU A 161 11.75 13.42 24.99
C GLU A 161 10.27 13.80 24.72
N TRP A 162 9.63 14.46 25.69
CA TRP A 162 8.21 14.84 25.62
C TRP A 162 7.91 16.14 26.37
N GLY A 163 6.72 16.69 26.12
CA GLY A 163 6.20 17.87 26.82
C GLY A 163 6.98 19.15 26.56
N PHE A 164 7.59 19.24 25.37
CA PHE A 164 8.37 20.40 24.91
C PHE A 164 7.54 21.38 24.08
N GLN A 165 6.41 20.93 23.52
CA GLN A 165 5.50 21.73 22.68
C GLN A 165 4.53 22.53 23.54
N ALA A 166 4.22 23.74 23.11
CA ALA A 166 3.25 24.60 23.78
C ALA A 166 1.88 23.90 23.92
N GLY A 167 1.34 23.86 25.14
CA GLY A 167 0.07 23.21 25.45
C GLY A 167 0.18 21.72 25.78
N THR A 168 1.35 21.11 25.61
CA THR A 168 1.57 19.68 25.94
C THR A 168 2.20 19.46 27.31
N GLU A 169 2.63 20.52 28.02
CA GLU A 169 3.46 20.44 29.22
C GLU A 169 2.78 19.67 30.36
N LYS A 170 1.44 19.75 30.44
CA LYS A 170 0.62 19.14 31.48
C LYS A 170 -0.03 17.81 31.06
N LEU A 171 0.26 17.30 29.87
CA LEU A 171 -0.28 16.02 29.42
C LEU A 171 0.29 14.85 30.25
N ALA A 172 -0.48 13.76 30.31
CA ALA A 172 -0.18 12.59 31.13
C ALA A 172 0.89 11.69 30.49
N PHE A 173 2.16 12.05 30.69
CA PHE A 173 3.31 11.32 30.17
C PHE A 173 3.84 10.20 31.08
N ASP A 174 3.11 9.82 32.13
CA ASP A 174 3.40 8.57 32.84
C ASP A 174 3.30 7.40 31.85
N GLY A 175 4.27 6.48 31.88
CA GLY A 175 4.37 5.53 30.77
C GLY A 175 5.38 4.41 30.90
N ARG A 176 5.49 3.63 29.83
CA ARG A 176 6.45 2.53 29.67
C ARG A 176 6.88 2.35 28.21
N LEU A 177 7.99 1.64 28.01
CA LEU A 177 8.41 1.12 26.70
C LEU A 177 8.06 -0.36 26.56
N GLU A 178 7.62 -0.73 25.36
CA GLU A 178 7.47 -2.11 24.89
C GLU A 178 8.33 -2.30 23.63
N VAL A 179 8.83 -3.52 23.39
CA VAL A 179 9.66 -3.81 22.22
C VAL A 179 9.23 -5.11 21.55
N CYS A 180 9.15 -5.08 20.23
CA CYS A 180 8.98 -6.25 19.37
C CYS A 180 10.28 -6.48 18.59
N ASN A 181 10.77 -7.73 18.53
CA ASN A 181 12.05 -8.11 17.89
C ASN A 181 13.24 -7.26 18.36
N GLY A 182 13.34 -7.00 19.66
CA GLY A 182 14.43 -6.21 20.24
C GLY A 182 14.59 -6.46 21.74
N VAL A 183 15.69 -5.95 22.30
CA VAL A 183 15.98 -6.09 23.73
C VAL A 183 16.27 -4.72 24.32
N LEU A 184 15.42 -4.29 25.25
CA LEU A 184 15.61 -3.05 26.01
C LEU A 184 16.57 -3.33 27.18
N GLY A 185 17.57 -2.47 27.35
CA GLY A 185 18.30 -2.40 28.61
C GLY A 185 17.62 -1.46 29.61
N LYS A 186 18.30 -1.18 30.72
CA LYS A 186 17.73 -0.35 31.79
C LYS A 186 17.60 1.11 31.34
N ALA A 187 16.39 1.65 31.42
CA ALA A 187 16.13 3.06 31.17
C ALA A 187 16.75 3.94 32.27
N ARG A 188 17.04 5.20 31.94
CA ARG A 188 17.49 6.25 32.85
C ARG A 188 16.79 7.56 32.50
N PRO A 189 16.48 8.44 33.46
CA PRO A 189 16.03 9.79 33.13
C PRO A 189 17.08 10.56 32.29
N LEU A 190 16.64 11.48 31.43
CA LEU A 190 17.56 12.35 30.66
C LEU A 190 18.41 13.24 31.58
N ALA A 191 19.61 13.61 31.14
CA ALA A 191 20.49 14.52 31.89
C ALA A 191 19.96 15.97 31.87
N GLY A 192 20.15 16.72 32.97
CA GLY A 192 19.66 18.11 33.12
C GLY A 192 18.17 18.25 33.45
N HIS A 193 17.57 17.17 33.94
CA HIS A 193 16.14 16.97 34.18
C HIS A 193 15.54 17.57 35.47
N GLY A 194 14.22 17.81 35.42
CA GLY A 194 13.33 17.67 36.56
C GLY A 194 12.02 16.98 36.14
N GLY A 195 11.44 16.17 37.02
CA GLY A 195 10.08 15.63 36.87
C GLY A 195 9.94 14.16 36.44
N THR A 196 10.95 13.51 35.86
CA THR A 196 10.86 12.06 35.48
C THR A 196 11.50 11.15 36.54
N THR A 197 10.75 10.16 37.03
CA THR A 197 11.22 9.13 37.98
C THR A 197 10.90 7.74 37.45
N LEU A 198 11.86 6.81 37.47
CA LEU A 198 11.60 5.43 37.06
C LEU A 198 10.82 4.65 38.12
N VAL A 199 9.87 3.84 37.66
CA VAL A 199 9.09 2.91 38.48
C VAL A 199 9.58 1.47 38.28
N SER A 200 10.12 1.16 37.11
CA SER A 200 10.81 -0.10 36.78
C SER A 200 11.89 0.16 35.73
N ASP A 201 12.56 -0.90 35.26
CA ASP A 201 13.62 -0.77 34.24
C ASP A 201 13.13 -0.15 32.92
N HIS A 202 11.82 -0.17 32.63
CA HIS A 202 11.23 0.36 31.39
C HIS A 202 9.98 1.21 31.60
N ALA A 203 9.62 1.55 32.85
CA ALA A 203 8.44 2.36 33.18
C ALA A 203 8.80 3.57 34.06
N TRP A 204 8.05 4.66 33.92
CA TRP A 204 8.32 5.92 34.59
C TRP A 204 7.05 6.69 34.99
N ARG A 205 7.22 7.63 35.90
CA ARG A 205 6.31 8.74 36.19
C ARG A 205 6.95 10.04 35.73
N SER A 206 6.15 10.95 35.16
CA SER A 206 6.56 12.23 34.60
C SER A 206 5.69 13.35 35.16
N LYS A 207 6.20 14.06 36.17
CA LYS A 207 5.56 15.27 36.71
C LYS A 207 5.64 16.42 35.69
N PRO A 208 4.59 17.26 35.56
CA PRO A 208 4.70 18.54 34.86
C PRO A 208 5.86 19.35 35.41
N ALA A 209 6.69 19.89 34.53
CA ALA A 209 7.80 20.75 34.89
C ALA A 209 7.83 21.91 33.90
N ASP A 210 7.67 23.14 34.39
CA ASP A 210 7.63 24.32 33.53
C ASP A 210 9.00 24.56 32.90
N GLY A 211 9.08 24.41 31.57
CA GLY A 211 10.26 24.73 30.78
C GLY A 211 11.44 23.75 30.84
N GLN A 212 11.41 22.74 31.72
CA GLN A 212 12.48 21.75 31.86
C GLN A 212 12.32 20.56 30.90
N ARG A 213 13.45 20.05 30.39
CA ARG A 213 13.51 18.86 29.52
C ARG A 213 13.08 17.62 30.30
N ARG A 214 12.14 16.84 29.74
CA ARG A 214 11.65 15.58 30.33
C ARG A 214 11.81 14.44 29.34
N GLY A 215 12.18 13.27 29.85
CA GLY A 215 12.33 12.10 29.01
C GLY A 215 13.12 10.97 29.66
N ILE A 216 13.41 9.94 28.86
CA ILE A 216 14.29 8.82 29.21
C ILE A 216 15.36 8.57 28.14
N ALA A 217 16.46 7.95 28.55
CA ALA A 217 17.43 7.31 27.69
C ALA A 217 17.45 5.80 27.96
N VAL A 218 17.63 4.98 26.93
CA VAL A 218 17.66 3.51 27.05
C VAL A 218 18.61 2.90 26.01
N PRO A 219 19.50 1.97 26.40
CA PRO A 219 20.24 1.18 25.42
C PRO A 219 19.33 0.10 24.82
N LEU A 220 19.43 -0.12 23.52
CA LEU A 220 18.54 -0.98 22.76
C LEU A 220 19.33 -1.87 21.79
N LEU A 221 19.11 -3.18 21.87
CA LEU A 221 19.48 -4.09 20.79
C LEU A 221 18.35 -4.16 19.76
N TYR A 222 18.68 -3.91 18.50
CA TYR A 222 17.71 -3.83 17.41
C TYR A 222 18.18 -4.49 16.10
N LEU A 223 17.24 -4.69 15.18
CA LEU A 223 17.34 -5.31 13.87
C LEU A 223 16.64 -4.46 12.80
N GLY A 224 16.90 -4.81 11.54
CA GLY A 224 16.26 -4.23 10.38
C GLY A 224 16.96 -2.99 9.83
N SER A 225 16.36 -2.46 8.76
CA SER A 225 16.76 -1.26 8.05
C SER A 225 15.70 -0.18 8.14
N THR A 226 16.09 1.07 7.87
CA THR A 226 15.16 2.20 7.86
C THR A 226 14.06 2.03 6.81
N LEU A 227 12.84 2.48 7.13
CA LEU A 227 11.73 2.63 6.18
C LEU A 227 11.77 3.98 5.44
N ASN A 228 12.71 4.85 5.78
CA ASN A 228 12.91 6.15 5.12
C ASN A 228 13.74 6.05 3.83
N THR A 229 13.86 4.85 3.25
CA THR A 229 14.30 4.70 1.86
C THR A 229 13.14 5.02 0.92
N SER A 230 13.45 5.52 -0.28
CA SER A 230 12.38 5.84 -1.22
C SER A 230 11.60 4.56 -1.56
N VAL A 231 10.28 4.66 -1.68
CA VAL A 231 9.36 3.50 -1.86
C VAL A 231 9.44 2.92 -3.28
N TRP A 232 10.38 3.42 -4.07
CA TRP A 232 10.67 3.04 -5.43
C TRP A 232 11.24 1.62 -5.50
N ARG A 233 10.52 0.75 -6.22
CA ARG A 233 10.91 -0.62 -6.66
C ARG A 233 10.94 -1.74 -5.61
N GLN A 234 10.29 -1.61 -4.46
CA GLN A 234 10.30 -2.71 -3.49
C GLN A 234 9.05 -3.58 -3.60
N GLN A 235 9.22 -4.78 -4.16
CA GLN A 235 8.50 -5.94 -3.62
C GLN A 235 8.99 -6.11 -2.18
N ALA A 236 8.09 -6.37 -1.23
CA ALA A 236 8.50 -6.62 0.15
C ALA A 236 9.58 -7.71 0.17
N ARG A 237 10.68 -7.46 0.86
CA ARG A 237 11.71 -8.48 1.06
C ARG A 237 11.46 -9.12 2.41
N LEU A 238 11.69 -10.42 2.51
CA LEU A 238 11.49 -11.15 3.76
C LEU A 238 12.28 -10.53 4.93
N LYS A 239 13.46 -9.94 4.66
CA LYS A 239 14.26 -9.21 5.65
C LYS A 239 13.58 -7.95 6.19
N ASP A 240 12.73 -7.29 5.40
CA ASP A 240 12.03 -6.06 5.82
C ASP A 240 10.95 -6.38 6.88
N ALA A 241 10.47 -7.63 6.91
CA ALA A 241 9.65 -8.13 8.02
C ALA A 241 10.47 -8.24 9.32
N ASN A 242 11.76 -8.56 9.25
CA ASN A 242 12.65 -8.76 10.40
C ASN A 242 13.17 -7.43 11.00
N ARG A 243 12.28 -6.65 11.59
CA ARG A 243 12.57 -5.31 12.15
C ARG A 243 12.22 -5.22 13.62
N THR A 244 12.97 -4.40 14.37
CA THR A 244 12.61 -4.02 15.74
C THR A 244 11.60 -2.88 15.72
N ILE A 245 10.56 -2.98 16.55
CA ILE A 245 9.59 -1.91 16.76
C ILE A 245 9.58 -1.59 18.25
N VAL A 246 9.72 -0.30 18.60
CA VAL A 246 9.59 0.17 19.97
C VAL A 246 8.28 0.94 20.09
N THR A 247 7.46 0.56 21.06
CA THR A 247 6.17 1.20 21.35
C THR A 247 6.30 2.00 22.64
N VAL A 248 5.98 3.30 22.55
CA VAL A 248 5.88 4.20 23.71
C VAL A 248 4.43 4.20 24.16
N ARG A 249 4.18 3.85 25.43
CA ARG A 249 2.83 3.81 26.03
C ARG A 249 2.70 4.93 27.04
N THR A 250 1.79 5.88 26.81
CA THR A 250 1.45 6.93 27.80
C THR A 250 -0.04 7.26 27.77
N GLY A 251 -0.52 7.97 28.79
CA GLY A 251 -1.88 8.53 28.82
C GLY A 251 -2.10 9.70 27.86
N ALA A 252 -1.03 10.38 27.43
CA ALA A 252 -1.07 11.45 26.44
C ALA A 252 -1.19 10.94 24.99
N GLY A 253 -0.96 9.65 24.77
CA GLY A 253 -0.92 9.01 23.46
C GLY A 253 0.08 7.85 23.44
N SER A 254 -0.17 6.88 22.57
CA SER A 254 0.73 5.75 22.35
C SER A 254 1.07 5.65 20.87
N PHE A 255 2.34 5.42 20.56
CA PHE A 255 2.81 5.28 19.19
C PHE A 255 4.00 4.34 19.13
N SER A 256 4.31 3.85 17.94
CA SER A 256 5.52 3.07 17.70
C SER A 256 6.48 3.79 16.76
N PHE A 257 7.75 3.47 16.86
CA PHE A 257 8.78 3.90 15.92
C PHE A 257 9.76 2.77 15.61
N LEU A 258 10.44 2.88 14.48
CA LEU A 258 11.54 1.98 14.14
C LEU A 258 12.85 2.57 14.64
N PRO A 259 13.62 1.85 15.47
CA PRO A 259 14.97 2.27 15.84
C PRO A 259 15.87 2.46 14.62
N ALA A 260 15.71 1.63 13.58
CA ALA A 260 16.48 1.77 12.35
C ALA A 260 16.25 3.10 11.63
N ASP A 261 15.12 3.79 11.86
CA ASP A 261 14.88 5.12 11.29
C ASP A 261 15.75 6.20 11.92
N LEU A 262 16.19 6.00 13.17
CA LEU A 262 17.10 6.91 13.86
C LEU A 262 18.51 6.94 13.24
N GLU A 263 18.86 5.92 12.43
CA GLU A 263 20.08 5.93 11.61
C GLU A 263 20.06 7.05 10.56
N ALA A 264 18.86 7.50 10.14
CA ALA A 264 18.65 8.55 9.13
C ALA A 264 18.32 9.94 9.73
N GLY A 265 18.45 10.09 11.05
CA GLY A 265 18.16 11.31 11.81
C GLY A 265 17.05 11.13 12.85
N PRO A 266 16.77 12.16 13.66
CA PRO A 266 15.77 12.06 14.72
C PRO A 266 14.34 11.94 14.18
N ILE A 267 13.45 11.46 15.06
CA ILE A 267 12.03 11.28 14.82
C ILE A 267 11.28 12.32 15.64
N LEU A 268 10.54 13.21 14.97
CA LEU A 268 9.59 14.12 15.63
C LEU A 268 8.17 13.68 15.28
N ALA A 269 7.48 13.06 16.24
CA ALA A 269 6.10 12.62 16.12
C ALA A 269 5.19 13.63 16.83
N SER A 270 4.96 14.78 16.18
CA SER A 270 4.24 15.92 16.76
C SER A 270 2.79 15.59 17.13
N GLU A 271 2.14 14.67 16.42
CA GLU A 271 0.78 14.17 16.74
C GLU A 271 0.66 13.59 18.16
N TYR A 272 1.78 13.10 18.70
CA TYR A 272 1.86 12.50 20.03
C TYR A 272 2.68 13.36 21.01
N GLY A 273 3.32 14.44 20.55
CA GLY A 273 4.19 15.29 21.37
C GLY A 273 5.52 14.66 21.79
N PHE A 274 6.08 13.76 20.96
CA PHE A 274 7.34 13.06 21.24
C PHE A 274 8.44 13.35 20.23
N PHE A 275 9.67 13.41 20.74
CA PHE A 275 10.91 13.50 19.99
C PHE A 275 11.83 12.34 20.38
N VAL A 276 12.36 11.63 19.39
CA VAL A 276 13.24 10.49 19.59
C VAL A 276 14.54 10.70 18.82
N ARG A 277 15.68 10.43 19.46
CA ARG A 277 16.99 10.54 18.81
C ARG A 277 17.93 9.42 19.22
N ALA A 278 18.91 9.14 18.37
CA ALA A 278 20.08 8.32 18.72
C ALA A 278 21.18 9.19 19.32
N THR A 279 21.85 8.71 20.37
CA THR A 279 22.99 9.42 21.01
C THR A 279 24.31 8.66 20.89
N GLY A 280 24.25 7.40 20.49
CA GLY A 280 25.40 6.59 20.11
C GLY A 280 24.93 5.32 19.40
N THR A 281 25.53 5.01 18.26
CA THR A 281 25.31 3.76 17.54
C THR A 281 26.59 2.93 17.61
N ARG A 282 26.45 1.67 18.03
CA ARG A 282 27.51 0.68 17.99
C ARG A 282 27.00 -0.51 17.20
N GLN A 283 27.35 -0.56 15.93
CA GLN A 283 27.26 -1.80 15.19
C GLN A 283 28.50 -2.62 15.58
N ALA A 284 28.33 -3.90 15.92
CA ALA A 284 29.50 -4.77 15.91
C ALA A 284 30.10 -4.61 14.52
N ALA A 285 31.40 -4.28 14.42
CA ALA A 285 32.12 -4.58 13.20
C ALA A 285 31.75 -6.03 12.91
N ALA A 286 31.08 -6.29 11.78
CA ALA A 286 30.85 -7.66 11.37
C ALA A 286 32.21 -8.32 11.58
N PRO A 287 32.33 -9.41 12.39
CA PRO A 287 33.61 -10.09 12.51
C PRO A 287 34.03 -10.27 11.08
N ALA A 288 35.13 -9.61 10.68
CA ALA A 288 35.55 -9.66 9.30
C ALA A 288 35.59 -11.16 9.07
N PRO A 289 34.71 -11.73 8.23
CA PRO A 289 34.95 -13.10 7.87
C PRO A 289 36.38 -13.06 7.32
N ALA A 290 37.13 -14.15 7.43
CA ALA A 290 38.16 -14.34 6.45
C ALA A 290 37.43 -14.29 5.09
N ARG A 291 37.24 -13.08 4.54
CA ARG A 291 36.42 -12.81 3.37
C ARG A 291 37.35 -13.11 2.24
N GLU A 292 37.43 -14.41 1.97
CA GLU A 292 37.85 -14.93 0.71
C GLU A 292 37.20 -14.11 -0.42
N VAL A 293 37.95 -13.99 -1.51
CA VAL A 293 37.48 -13.45 -2.78
C VAL A 293 36.03 -13.89 -3.04
N PRO A 294 35.11 -13.02 -3.51
CA PRO A 294 33.71 -13.38 -3.70
C PRO A 294 33.57 -14.76 -4.36
N ALA A 295 32.91 -15.69 -3.65
CA ALA A 295 32.68 -17.03 -4.16
C ALA A 295 31.85 -16.99 -5.46
N PRO A 296 32.00 -17.96 -6.37
CA PRO A 296 31.25 -17.99 -7.62
C PRO A 296 29.74 -17.93 -7.35
N ARG A 297 29.07 -16.95 -7.94
CA ARG A 297 27.61 -16.78 -7.92
C ARG A 297 26.92 -18.00 -8.54
N ASP A 298 25.58 -18.07 -8.49
CA ASP A 298 24.77 -19.11 -9.18
C ASP A 298 25.06 -19.13 -10.70
N LEU A 299 26.16 -19.81 -11.07
CA LEU A 299 26.65 -19.91 -12.44
C LEU A 299 25.59 -20.58 -13.30
N LEU A 300 25.49 -20.16 -14.55
CA LEU A 300 24.75 -20.91 -15.55
C LEU A 300 25.57 -22.15 -15.90
N THR A 301 25.24 -23.29 -15.28
CA THR A 301 26.02 -24.55 -15.37
C THR A 301 25.54 -25.49 -16.46
N ALA A 302 24.33 -25.31 -16.99
CA ALA A 302 23.79 -26.13 -18.06
C ALA A 302 24.11 -25.51 -19.44
N LYS A 303 24.62 -26.33 -20.37
CA LYS A 303 24.83 -25.95 -21.77
C LYS A 303 23.49 -25.88 -22.50
N VAL A 304 23.31 -24.85 -23.31
CA VAL A 304 22.16 -24.67 -24.19
C VAL A 304 22.63 -24.73 -25.63
N ASP A 305 22.37 -25.85 -26.30
CA ASP A 305 22.79 -26.09 -27.69
C ASP A 305 21.83 -25.51 -28.74
N ALA A 306 20.64 -25.09 -28.31
CA ALA A 306 19.65 -24.43 -29.13
C ALA A 306 18.81 -23.45 -28.31
N VAL A 307 19.24 -22.19 -28.22
CA VAL A 307 18.49 -21.13 -27.53
C VAL A 307 17.18 -20.86 -28.29
N ALA A 308 16.05 -20.88 -27.57
CA ALA A 308 14.70 -20.74 -28.15
C ALA A 308 14.47 -21.69 -29.34
N GLY A 309 15.03 -22.90 -29.28
CA GLY A 309 14.89 -23.94 -30.31
C GLY A 309 15.78 -23.77 -31.54
N SER A 310 16.63 -22.73 -31.61
CA SER A 310 17.52 -22.51 -32.75
C SER A 310 18.97 -22.91 -32.46
N PRO A 311 19.57 -23.85 -33.21
CA PRO A 311 20.96 -24.26 -33.02
C PRO A 311 22.00 -23.21 -33.45
N ALA A 312 21.54 -22.12 -34.08
CA ALA A 312 22.37 -20.99 -34.49
C ALA A 312 22.80 -20.11 -33.31
N VAL A 313 22.10 -20.20 -32.17
CA VAL A 313 22.43 -19.49 -30.93
C VAL A 313 22.68 -20.52 -29.83
N ARG A 314 23.91 -20.49 -29.29
CA ARG A 314 24.38 -21.44 -28.26
C ARG A 314 24.93 -20.70 -27.06
N GLY A 315 24.89 -21.32 -25.89
CA GLY A 315 25.35 -20.69 -24.66
C GLY A 315 25.12 -21.52 -23.40
N TRP A 316 24.77 -20.84 -22.31
CA TRP A 316 24.56 -21.40 -20.98
C TRP A 316 23.24 -20.91 -20.37
N GLY A 317 22.60 -21.73 -19.53
CA GLY A 317 21.37 -21.39 -18.82
C GLY A 317 20.30 -22.47 -18.95
N SER A 318 19.04 -22.07 -19.10
CA SER A 318 17.94 -23.00 -19.43
C SER A 318 17.50 -22.84 -20.88
N ASN A 319 16.78 -23.84 -21.41
CA ASN A 319 16.15 -23.75 -22.74
C ASN A 319 14.95 -22.78 -22.79
N ALA A 320 14.52 -22.26 -21.63
CA ALA A 320 13.47 -21.26 -21.50
C ALA A 320 14.11 -19.90 -21.15
N THR A 321 14.30 -19.62 -19.85
CA THR A 321 15.02 -18.47 -19.29
C THR A 321 15.49 -18.79 -17.84
N PRO A 322 16.45 -18.05 -17.26
CA PRO A 322 17.39 -17.15 -17.93
C PRO A 322 18.42 -17.92 -18.78
N TRP A 323 18.99 -17.25 -19.77
CA TRP A 323 20.10 -17.78 -20.58
C TRP A 323 21.05 -16.66 -21.04
N PHE A 324 22.29 -17.04 -21.34
CA PHE A 324 23.29 -16.20 -21.99
C PHE A 324 23.85 -16.95 -23.20
N GLY A 325 23.84 -16.35 -24.38
CA GLY A 325 24.22 -17.00 -25.64
C GLY A 325 24.90 -16.07 -26.63
N ARG A 326 25.31 -16.64 -27.77
CA ARG A 326 26.04 -15.92 -28.82
C ARG A 326 25.57 -16.25 -30.24
N ASN A 327 25.74 -15.31 -31.15
CA ASN A 327 25.72 -15.50 -32.59
C ASN A 327 27.16 -15.43 -33.14
N PRO A 328 27.78 -16.54 -33.55
CA PRO A 328 29.15 -16.55 -34.08
C PRO A 328 29.24 -16.18 -35.56
N ALA A 329 28.10 -16.11 -36.27
CA ALA A 329 28.09 -15.97 -37.71
C ALA A 329 28.44 -14.54 -38.13
N GLU A 330 29.00 -14.42 -39.33
CA GLU A 330 29.27 -13.12 -40.00
C GLU A 330 27.99 -12.45 -40.56
N ARG A 331 26.81 -12.93 -40.14
CA ARG A 331 25.51 -12.38 -40.51
C ARG A 331 24.57 -12.38 -39.30
N ALA A 332 23.58 -11.51 -39.33
CA ALA A 332 22.53 -11.50 -38.33
C ALA A 332 21.75 -12.82 -38.35
N VAL A 333 21.30 -13.26 -37.17
CA VAL A 333 20.50 -14.46 -36.97
C VAL A 333 19.21 -14.07 -36.26
N THR A 334 18.08 -14.34 -36.91
CA THR A 334 16.75 -14.17 -36.32
C THR A 334 16.28 -15.50 -35.74
N VAL A 335 15.91 -15.49 -34.46
CA VAL A 335 15.36 -16.65 -33.75
C VAL A 335 14.01 -16.25 -33.17
N SER A 336 12.95 -16.87 -33.68
CA SER A 336 11.57 -16.60 -33.27
C SER A 336 11.21 -15.10 -33.33
N THR A 337 11.31 -14.40 -32.21
CA THR A 337 10.89 -13.01 -32.04
C THR A 337 12.04 -11.99 -32.05
N PHE A 338 13.30 -12.42 -31.88
CA PHE A 338 14.45 -11.52 -31.78
C PHE A 338 15.50 -11.74 -32.89
N THR A 339 16.30 -10.70 -33.15
CA THR A 339 17.40 -10.76 -34.11
C THR A 339 18.72 -10.38 -33.43
N LEU A 340 19.68 -11.31 -33.46
CA LEU A 340 21.04 -11.05 -32.99
C LEU A 340 21.92 -10.55 -34.14
N PRO A 341 22.62 -9.42 -34.01
CA PRO A 341 23.60 -8.98 -34.99
C PRO A 341 24.70 -10.02 -35.26
N ALA A 342 25.41 -9.87 -36.38
CA ALA A 342 26.61 -10.66 -36.65
C ALA A 342 27.60 -10.54 -35.49
N ARG A 343 28.28 -11.63 -35.15
CA ARG A 343 29.32 -11.70 -34.10
C ARG A 343 28.93 -11.00 -32.79
N SER A 344 27.79 -11.37 -32.20
CA SER A 344 27.25 -10.73 -30.99
C SER A 344 26.98 -11.72 -29.85
N VAL A 345 26.94 -11.20 -28.62
CA VAL A 345 26.47 -11.92 -27.43
C VAL A 345 25.18 -11.30 -26.93
N ALA A 346 24.31 -12.13 -26.35
CA ALA A 346 23.03 -11.72 -25.82
C ALA A 346 22.69 -12.50 -24.55
N MET A 347 21.85 -11.90 -23.73
CA MET A 347 21.32 -12.53 -22.53
C MET A 347 19.83 -12.27 -22.41
N HIS A 348 19.12 -13.18 -21.75
CA HIS A 348 17.69 -13.05 -21.49
C HIS A 348 17.40 -13.33 -20.01
N PRO A 349 16.75 -12.41 -19.28
CA PRO A 349 16.38 -12.63 -17.88
C PRO A 349 15.27 -13.66 -17.75
N GLY A 350 15.17 -14.29 -16.57
CA GLY A 350 14.02 -15.10 -16.19
C GLY A 350 12.92 -14.26 -15.52
N PRO A 351 11.74 -14.85 -15.27
CA PRO A 351 10.59 -14.16 -14.65
C PRO A 351 10.90 -13.62 -13.24
N THR A 352 11.78 -14.29 -12.50
CA THR A 352 12.13 -13.95 -11.11
C THR A 352 13.62 -13.74 -10.89
N ARG A 353 14.45 -13.98 -11.92
CA ARG A 353 15.91 -13.90 -11.83
C ARG A 353 16.50 -13.10 -12.98
N PRO A 354 17.26 -12.02 -12.70
CA PRO A 354 18.09 -11.39 -13.71
C PRO A 354 19.14 -12.35 -14.27
N VAL A 355 19.78 -11.95 -15.37
CA VAL A 355 20.95 -12.63 -15.94
C VAL A 355 22.11 -11.64 -16.01
N ALA A 356 23.33 -12.12 -15.84
CA ALA A 356 24.49 -11.27 -15.74
C ALA A 356 25.73 -11.88 -16.36
N VAL A 357 26.66 -11.00 -16.73
CA VAL A 357 28.04 -11.32 -17.03
C VAL A 357 28.99 -10.52 -16.15
N ALA A 358 29.95 -11.18 -15.53
CA ALA A 358 30.98 -10.54 -14.74
C ALA A 358 32.37 -10.75 -15.31
N TRP A 359 33.17 -9.67 -15.30
CA TRP A 359 34.62 -9.74 -15.42
C TRP A 359 35.23 -9.86 -14.03
N ARG A 360 35.99 -10.92 -13.80
CA ARG A 360 36.81 -11.12 -12.60
C ARG A 360 38.20 -10.59 -12.89
N SER A 361 38.61 -9.58 -12.13
CA SER A 361 39.88 -8.90 -12.35
C SER A 361 41.05 -9.89 -12.19
N PRO A 362 41.89 -10.09 -13.21
CA PRO A 362 43.13 -10.85 -13.07
C PRO A 362 44.30 -9.97 -12.62
N ILE A 363 44.03 -8.69 -12.32
CA ILE A 363 45.07 -7.67 -12.12
C ILE A 363 44.82 -6.84 -10.87
N GLN A 364 45.91 -6.31 -10.33
CA GLN A 364 45.88 -5.15 -9.46
C GLN A 364 46.16 -3.91 -10.31
N GLY A 365 45.31 -2.90 -10.23
CA GLY A 365 45.52 -1.68 -10.99
C GLY A 365 44.27 -0.82 -11.09
N ARG A 366 44.20 -0.02 -12.14
CA ARG A 366 43.01 0.77 -12.42
C ARG A 366 42.49 0.49 -13.82
N VAL A 367 41.17 0.46 -13.99
CA VAL A 367 40.52 0.17 -15.27
C VAL A 367 39.47 1.21 -15.63
N SER A 368 39.18 1.36 -16.92
CA SER A 368 37.98 2.03 -17.43
C SER A 368 37.03 1.00 -18.04
N VAL A 369 35.73 1.31 -17.97
CA VAL A 369 34.66 0.42 -18.43
C VAL A 369 33.82 1.16 -19.45
N ARG A 370 33.59 0.53 -20.60
CA ARG A 370 32.63 0.97 -21.61
C ARG A 370 31.75 -0.20 -22.01
N GLY A 371 30.50 0.07 -22.29
CA GLY A 371 29.59 -0.96 -22.75
C GLY A 371 28.30 -0.39 -23.32
N LYS A 372 27.44 -1.29 -23.75
CA LYS A 372 26.17 -0.97 -24.39
C LYS A 372 25.20 -2.10 -24.15
N VAL A 373 23.93 -1.73 -23.95
CA VAL A 373 22.81 -2.66 -23.94
C VAL A 373 21.84 -2.28 -25.05
N ALA A 374 21.33 -3.27 -25.78
CA ALA A 374 20.37 -3.06 -26.86
C ALA A 374 19.35 -4.21 -26.93
N GLY A 375 18.07 -3.84 -26.94
CA GLY A 375 16.98 -4.81 -27.04
C GLY A 375 16.99 -5.49 -28.41
N ALA A 376 17.24 -6.80 -28.43
CA ALA A 376 17.31 -7.60 -29.65
C ALA A 376 15.93 -8.07 -30.11
N ASP A 377 14.97 -8.13 -29.19
CA ASP A 377 13.57 -8.40 -29.50
C ASP A 377 12.82 -7.09 -29.75
N THR A 378 12.24 -6.99 -30.94
CA THR A 378 11.46 -5.81 -31.37
C THR A 378 9.99 -6.15 -31.58
N LYS A 379 9.58 -7.40 -31.35
CA LYS A 379 8.23 -7.88 -31.67
C LYS A 379 7.26 -7.86 -30.48
N GLY A 380 7.75 -7.84 -29.24
CA GLY A 380 6.92 -7.77 -28.03
C GLY A 380 7.67 -7.23 -26.80
N GLY A 381 7.06 -7.33 -25.61
CA GLY A 381 7.72 -7.04 -24.32
C GLY A 381 7.64 -5.58 -23.83
N ASN A 382 8.04 -5.36 -22.58
CA ASN A 382 8.13 -4.05 -21.92
C ASN A 382 9.57 -3.54 -21.79
N GLY A 383 10.53 -4.25 -22.39
CA GLY A 383 11.96 -3.93 -22.32
C GLY A 383 12.59 -4.30 -20.99
N ILE A 384 13.88 -3.99 -20.86
CA ILE A 384 14.70 -4.44 -19.72
C ILE A 384 15.12 -3.29 -18.83
N GLU A 385 15.47 -3.63 -17.59
CA GLU A 385 16.32 -2.82 -16.73
C GLU A 385 17.74 -3.40 -16.71
N TRP A 386 18.75 -2.54 -16.53
CA TRP A 386 20.14 -2.97 -16.44
C TRP A 386 20.93 -2.17 -15.40
N TRP A 387 21.98 -2.78 -14.87
CA TRP A 387 22.92 -2.11 -13.97
C TRP A 387 24.33 -2.72 -14.05
N LEU A 388 25.34 -1.86 -13.84
CA LEU A 388 26.76 -2.21 -13.77
C LEU A 388 27.21 -2.13 -12.31
N THR A 389 27.77 -3.21 -11.78
CA THR A 389 28.22 -3.32 -10.39
C THR A 389 29.71 -3.59 -10.30
N ARG A 390 30.34 -3.09 -9.23
CA ARG A 390 31.68 -3.45 -8.78
C ARG A 390 31.58 -4.12 -7.42
N GLU A 391 32.12 -5.32 -7.32
CA GLU A 391 32.23 -6.05 -6.08
C GLU A 391 33.69 -6.23 -5.72
N THR A 392 33.99 -5.91 -4.46
CA THR A 392 35.32 -5.98 -3.89
C THR A 392 35.25 -6.75 -2.58
N ARG A 393 36.40 -7.03 -1.99
CA ARG A 393 36.49 -7.54 -0.60
C ARG A 393 35.79 -6.65 0.42
N THR A 394 35.58 -5.36 0.11
CA THR A 394 34.96 -4.38 1.00
C THR A 394 33.45 -4.20 0.80
N GLY A 395 32.88 -4.74 -0.28
CA GLY A 395 31.44 -4.63 -0.58
C GLY A 395 31.14 -4.46 -2.07
N ALA A 396 29.85 -4.40 -2.39
CA ALA A 396 29.30 -4.17 -3.72
C ALA A 396 28.90 -2.69 -3.91
N GLN A 397 29.13 -2.14 -5.10
CA GLN A 397 28.79 -0.77 -5.48
C GLN A 397 28.17 -0.77 -6.88
N VAL A 398 27.08 -0.05 -7.10
CA VAL A 398 26.57 0.20 -8.46
C VAL A 398 27.29 1.40 -9.06
N LEU A 399 27.87 1.18 -10.24
CA LEU A 399 28.60 2.19 -11.00
C LEU A 399 27.69 2.94 -11.99
N ALA A 400 26.70 2.24 -12.55
CA ALA A 400 25.70 2.81 -13.46
C ALA A 400 24.44 1.93 -13.50
N SER A 401 23.30 2.52 -13.87
CA SER A 401 22.05 1.77 -14.11
C SER A 401 21.18 2.50 -15.14
N GLY A 402 20.28 1.75 -15.77
CA GLY A 402 19.33 2.31 -16.72
C GLY A 402 18.21 1.32 -17.06
N ALA A 403 17.39 1.70 -18.02
CA ALA A 403 16.35 0.87 -18.59
C ALA A 403 16.17 1.24 -20.06
N ILE A 404 15.85 0.24 -20.88
CA ILE A 404 15.52 0.43 -22.29
C ILE A 404 14.12 -0.13 -22.54
N GLU A 405 13.32 0.60 -23.32
CA GLU A 405 12.07 0.07 -23.85
C GLU A 405 12.37 -0.93 -24.99
N ARG A 406 11.32 -1.52 -25.56
CA ARG A 406 11.41 -2.45 -26.70
C ARG A 406 12.28 -1.89 -27.83
N GLY A 407 13.30 -2.65 -28.23
CA GLY A 407 14.25 -2.25 -29.29
C GLY A 407 15.13 -1.03 -28.95
N GLY A 408 15.05 -0.53 -27.71
CA GLY A 408 15.85 0.59 -27.25
C GLY A 408 17.34 0.25 -27.17
N VAL A 409 18.17 1.29 -27.20
CA VAL A 409 19.62 1.17 -27.10
C VAL A 409 20.10 2.18 -26.07
N GLN A 410 20.95 1.75 -25.14
CA GLN A 410 21.56 2.64 -24.17
C GLN A 410 23.06 2.35 -24.06
N PRO A 411 23.93 3.36 -24.26
CA PRO A 411 25.33 3.24 -23.89
C PRO A 411 25.45 3.26 -22.36
N ILE A 412 26.35 2.45 -21.81
CA ILE A 412 26.71 2.52 -20.40
C ILE A 412 27.59 3.79 -20.25
N PRO A 413 27.17 4.80 -19.47
CA PRO A 413 27.81 6.11 -19.46
C PRO A 413 29.31 6.03 -19.17
N ALA A 414 30.08 6.91 -19.81
CA ALA A 414 31.48 7.19 -19.45
C ALA A 414 31.61 7.83 -18.04
N GLY A 415 30.59 7.80 -17.18
CA GLY A 415 30.68 8.21 -15.78
C GLY A 415 31.58 7.31 -14.91
N ALA A 416 32.07 6.18 -15.46
CA ALA A 416 33.23 5.46 -14.95
C ALA A 416 34.59 6.11 -15.30
N ASP A 417 34.62 7.15 -16.14
CA ASP A 417 35.83 7.82 -16.67
C ASP A 417 36.21 9.15 -15.97
N ALA A 418 35.63 9.53 -14.82
CA ALA A 418 36.17 10.65 -14.03
C ALA A 418 37.21 10.21 -12.97
N ALA A 419 37.29 8.91 -12.66
CA ALA A 419 38.34 8.33 -11.83
C ALA A 419 38.55 6.86 -12.20
N LYS A 420 39.68 6.54 -12.84
CA LYS A 420 40.12 5.17 -13.17
C LYS A 420 39.80 4.22 -11.99
N LEU A 421 38.90 3.24 -12.18
CA LEU A 421 38.38 2.37 -11.11
C LEU A 421 39.50 1.47 -10.59
N ALA A 422 39.83 1.56 -9.31
CA ALA A 422 40.78 0.62 -8.69
C ALA A 422 40.20 -0.79 -8.72
N VAL A 423 41.02 -1.80 -8.96
CA VAL A 423 40.64 -3.22 -8.93
C VAL A 423 41.80 -4.04 -8.36
N GLU A 424 41.46 -5.07 -7.60
CA GLU A 424 42.39 -6.09 -7.09
C GLU A 424 42.09 -7.44 -7.75
N PRO A 425 43.05 -8.38 -7.82
CA PRO A 425 42.80 -9.72 -8.30
C PRO A 425 41.64 -10.38 -7.55
N GLY A 426 40.61 -10.77 -8.30
CA GLY A 426 39.39 -11.37 -7.78
C GLY A 426 38.18 -10.44 -7.61
N ASP A 427 38.35 -9.11 -7.74
CA ASP A 427 37.20 -8.18 -7.79
C ASP A 427 36.32 -8.48 -9.01
N LEU A 428 35.01 -8.27 -8.92
CA LEU A 428 34.05 -8.48 -10.01
C LEU A 428 33.50 -7.16 -10.55
N LEU A 429 33.44 -7.04 -11.87
CA LEU A 429 32.65 -6.01 -12.56
C LEU A 429 31.53 -6.68 -13.33
N SER A 430 30.28 -6.51 -12.90
CA SER A 430 29.13 -7.23 -13.47
C SER A 430 28.14 -6.32 -14.19
N LEU A 431 27.84 -6.64 -15.45
CA LEU A 431 26.68 -6.10 -16.16
C LEU A 431 25.50 -7.05 -15.98
N VAL A 432 24.41 -6.55 -15.42
CA VAL A 432 23.19 -7.30 -15.11
C VAL A 432 22.03 -6.78 -15.95
N VAL A 433 21.24 -7.69 -16.52
CA VAL A 433 19.99 -7.41 -17.23
C VAL A 433 18.84 -8.11 -16.49
N GLY A 434 17.86 -7.33 -16.07
CA GLY A 434 16.67 -7.80 -15.34
C GLY A 434 15.37 -7.47 -16.07
N PRO A 435 14.28 -8.19 -15.75
CA PRO A 435 12.97 -7.92 -16.34
C PRO A 435 12.37 -6.65 -15.72
N LYS A 436 11.86 -5.72 -16.55
CA LYS A 436 11.20 -4.49 -16.07
C LYS A 436 9.78 -4.74 -15.53
N GLY A 437 9.30 -5.98 -15.62
CA GLY A 437 7.99 -6.42 -15.13
C GLY A 437 7.67 -7.79 -15.72
N SER A 438 7.29 -7.80 -17.00
CA SER A 438 7.35 -9.01 -17.81
C SER A 438 8.80 -9.31 -18.17
N HIS A 439 9.08 -10.57 -18.47
CA HIS A 439 10.35 -10.99 -19.08
C HIS A 439 10.15 -11.40 -20.55
N SER A 440 8.91 -11.43 -21.04
CA SER A 440 8.60 -11.86 -22.40
C SER A 440 9.23 -10.89 -23.40
N HIS A 441 10.02 -11.41 -24.34
CA HIS A 441 10.70 -10.61 -25.38
C HIS A 441 11.81 -9.69 -24.82
N ASP A 442 12.56 -10.16 -23.82
CA ASP A 442 13.64 -9.39 -23.17
C ASP A 442 15.05 -9.77 -23.64
N THR A 443 15.17 -10.51 -24.75
CA THR A 443 16.49 -10.82 -25.32
C THR A 443 17.26 -9.51 -25.57
N THR A 444 18.40 -9.37 -24.92
CA THR A 444 19.20 -8.15 -24.93
C THR A 444 20.61 -8.45 -25.37
N THR A 445 21.04 -7.80 -26.44
CA THR A 445 22.46 -7.79 -26.84
C THR A 445 23.26 -6.90 -25.90
N VAL A 446 24.44 -7.37 -25.52
CA VAL A 446 25.31 -6.65 -24.58
C VAL A 446 26.72 -6.54 -25.14
N GLU A 447 27.36 -5.40 -24.85
CA GLU A 447 28.77 -5.15 -25.13
C GLU A 447 29.43 -4.67 -23.83
N LEU A 448 30.61 -5.19 -23.50
CA LEU A 448 31.37 -4.76 -22.33
C LEU A 448 32.88 -4.84 -22.63
N VAL A 449 33.56 -3.71 -22.49
CA VAL A 449 35.00 -3.55 -22.72
C VAL A 449 35.63 -2.92 -21.50
N ILE A 450 36.64 -3.59 -20.95
CA ILE A 450 37.39 -3.15 -19.78
C ILE A 450 38.83 -2.89 -20.23
N LYS A 451 39.36 -1.70 -19.98
CA LYS A 451 40.72 -1.32 -20.38
C LYS A 451 41.55 -0.95 -19.17
N GLU A 452 42.75 -1.50 -19.08
CA GLU A 452 43.74 -1.14 -18.07
C GLU A 452 44.26 0.29 -18.32
N ALA A 453 44.27 1.10 -17.26
CA ALA A 453 44.53 2.52 -17.34
C ALA A 453 45.96 2.87 -16.87
N GLY A 454 46.93 2.75 -17.78
CA GLY A 454 48.38 2.80 -17.49
C GLY A 454 48.96 1.40 -17.31
N GLY A 455 50.28 1.21 -17.44
CA GLY A 455 50.89 -0.13 -17.44
C GLY A 455 50.88 -0.80 -18.82
N LYS A 456 50.54 -2.09 -18.90
CA LYS A 456 50.59 -2.90 -20.16
C LYS A 456 49.45 -2.61 -21.15
N ALA A 457 48.55 -1.67 -20.82
CA ALA A 457 47.42 -1.25 -21.65
C ALA A 457 46.54 -2.43 -22.14
N ARG A 458 46.35 -3.44 -21.29
CA ARG A 458 45.51 -4.61 -21.60
C ARG A 458 44.05 -4.20 -21.79
N ALA A 459 43.34 -4.94 -22.65
CA ALA A 459 41.92 -4.76 -22.89
C ALA A 459 41.21 -6.12 -22.88
N TRP A 460 40.12 -6.20 -22.12
CA TRP A 460 39.19 -7.31 -22.10
C TRP A 460 37.94 -6.89 -22.85
N ASP A 461 37.52 -7.70 -23.81
CA ASP A 461 36.39 -7.42 -24.69
C ASP A 461 35.48 -8.64 -24.68
N LEU A 462 34.35 -8.49 -24.01
CA LEU A 462 33.39 -9.57 -23.76
C LEU A 462 33.02 -10.32 -25.03
N THR A 463 32.72 -9.57 -26.10
CA THR A 463 32.27 -10.17 -27.35
C THR A 463 33.42 -10.93 -28.00
N LYS A 464 34.62 -10.35 -28.08
CA LYS A 464 35.79 -11.03 -28.67
C LYS A 464 36.18 -12.29 -27.90
N ASP A 465 36.13 -12.23 -26.58
CA ASP A 465 36.56 -13.34 -25.73
C ASP A 465 35.58 -14.52 -25.78
N LEU A 466 34.27 -14.28 -25.93
CA LEU A 466 33.24 -15.34 -25.82
C LEU A 466 32.65 -15.79 -27.15
N VAL A 467 32.60 -14.96 -28.19
CA VAL A 467 31.76 -15.22 -29.37
C VAL A 467 32.12 -16.52 -30.09
N ASP A 468 33.40 -16.89 -30.15
CA ASP A 468 33.82 -18.11 -30.85
C ASP A 468 33.71 -19.36 -29.97
N SER A 469 33.91 -19.22 -28.65
CA SER A 469 34.18 -20.34 -27.75
C SER A 469 33.28 -20.41 -26.50
N ILE A 470 32.16 -19.69 -26.45
CA ILE A 470 31.30 -19.54 -25.26
C ILE A 470 31.04 -20.83 -24.45
N GLN A 471 30.89 -22.00 -25.09
CA GLN A 471 30.60 -23.29 -24.43
C GLN A 471 31.85 -24.07 -23.99
N ALA A 472 33.05 -23.51 -24.14
CA ALA A 472 34.31 -24.13 -23.72
C ALA A 472 34.33 -24.32 -22.19
N SER A 473 33.94 -23.29 -21.43
CA SER A 473 33.78 -23.34 -19.97
C SER A 473 32.97 -22.14 -19.47
N ASN A 474 32.36 -22.27 -18.30
CA ASN A 474 31.83 -21.17 -17.51
C ASN A 474 32.20 -21.44 -16.03
N PRO A 475 33.15 -20.70 -15.43
CA PRO A 475 33.75 -19.46 -15.92
C PRO A 475 34.66 -19.64 -17.15
N HIS A 476 34.66 -18.64 -18.05
CA HIS A 476 35.35 -18.64 -19.33
C HIS A 476 36.69 -17.86 -19.24
N ALA A 477 37.71 -18.30 -19.98
CA ALA A 477 39.00 -17.60 -20.07
C ALA A 477 38.90 -16.30 -20.89
N ASP A 478 39.85 -15.39 -20.74
CA ASP A 478 40.02 -14.25 -21.65
C ASP A 478 40.95 -14.59 -22.83
N SER A 479 41.04 -13.69 -23.82
CA SER A 479 42.01 -13.81 -24.93
C SER A 479 43.46 -13.52 -24.54
N LEU A 480 43.73 -13.11 -23.30
CA LEU A 480 45.05 -12.80 -22.78
C LEU A 480 45.69 -13.97 -22.01
N GLY A 481 45.03 -15.13 -21.97
CA GLY A 481 45.51 -16.36 -21.35
C GLY A 481 45.20 -16.48 -19.85
N ASN A 482 44.36 -15.61 -19.29
CA ASN A 482 43.93 -15.73 -17.90
C ASN A 482 42.71 -16.67 -17.82
N PRO A 483 42.77 -17.73 -17.01
CA PRO A 483 41.62 -18.62 -16.81
C PRO A 483 40.54 -17.92 -15.98
N ALA A 484 39.27 -18.31 -16.19
CA ALA A 484 38.14 -17.91 -15.36
C ALA A 484 38.01 -16.38 -15.16
N VAL A 485 38.05 -15.61 -16.24
CA VAL A 485 37.84 -14.16 -16.23
C VAL A 485 36.37 -13.81 -16.37
N TRP A 486 35.69 -14.41 -17.36
CA TRP A 486 34.29 -14.11 -17.63
C TRP A 486 33.37 -15.11 -16.95
N HIS A 487 32.41 -14.63 -16.17
CA HIS A 487 31.45 -15.47 -15.44
C HIS A 487 30.04 -15.16 -15.92
N LEU A 488 29.31 -16.19 -16.36
CA LEU A 488 27.92 -16.09 -16.78
C LEU A 488 27.03 -16.68 -15.68
N TYR A 489 26.11 -15.90 -15.11
CA TYR A 489 25.36 -16.32 -13.93
C TYR A 489 24.01 -15.61 -13.84
N ALA A 490 23.13 -16.09 -12.96
CA ALA A 490 21.87 -15.45 -12.64
C ALA A 490 21.92 -14.91 -11.21
N PRO A 491 22.01 -13.59 -10.94
CA PRO A 491 21.99 -13.08 -9.57
C PRO A 491 20.62 -13.23 -8.90
N GLU A 492 20.56 -13.07 -7.58
CA GLU A 492 19.31 -12.77 -6.86
C GLU A 492 18.83 -11.35 -7.24
N ARG A 493 17.51 -11.15 -7.32
CA ARG A 493 16.91 -9.86 -7.68
C ARG A 493 17.23 -8.75 -6.66
N ASP A 494 17.42 -9.11 -5.39
CA ASP A 494 17.65 -8.20 -4.27
C ASP A 494 19.03 -7.50 -4.27
N ALA A 495 19.88 -7.77 -5.27
CA ALA A 495 21.18 -7.12 -5.44
C ALA A 495 21.10 -5.68 -6.02
N GLN A 496 19.90 -5.07 -6.09
CA GLN A 496 19.72 -3.65 -6.43
C GLN A 496 20.07 -2.74 -5.23
N PRO A 497 20.77 -1.61 -5.43
CA PRO A 497 21.00 -0.64 -4.37
C PRO A 497 19.69 0.09 -4.03
N GLU A 498 19.53 0.40 -2.75
CA GLU A 498 18.44 1.23 -2.25
C GLU A 498 18.46 2.61 -2.95
N PRO A 499 17.31 3.12 -3.42
CA PRO A 499 17.23 4.49 -3.89
C PRO A 499 17.53 5.47 -2.74
N ALA A 500 17.93 6.70 -3.10
CA ALA A 500 18.29 7.74 -2.14
C ALA A 500 17.22 7.88 -1.04
N SER A 501 17.62 7.69 0.21
CA SER A 501 16.76 7.86 1.37
C SER A 501 16.46 9.35 1.61
N LEU A 502 15.29 9.64 2.19
CA LEU A 502 15.03 10.94 2.79
C LEU A 502 15.87 11.06 4.07
N VAL A 503 17.18 11.23 3.91
CA VAL A 503 18.10 11.42 5.03
C VAL A 503 17.96 12.85 5.52
N PHE A 504 17.73 13.00 6.81
CA PHE A 504 17.66 14.28 7.47
C PHE A 504 18.73 14.32 8.55
N PRO A 505 20.00 14.55 8.18
CA PRO A 505 21.04 14.68 9.17
C PRO A 505 20.73 15.92 10.02
N SER A 506 20.76 15.75 11.34
CA SER A 506 20.54 16.81 12.31
C SER A 506 21.56 16.67 13.43
N ARG A 507 21.97 17.81 13.99
CA ARG A 507 22.82 17.90 15.18
C ARG A 507 22.03 18.31 16.42
N ALA A 508 20.71 18.42 16.31
CA ALA A 508 19.84 18.80 17.42
C ALA A 508 19.97 17.79 18.56
N THR A 509 20.15 18.31 19.77
CA THR A 509 20.28 17.51 20.99
C THR A 509 19.00 17.48 21.82
N SER A 510 18.04 18.33 21.47
CA SER A 510 16.71 18.43 22.09
C SER A 510 15.61 18.64 21.05
N ALA A 511 14.36 18.39 21.46
CA ALA A 511 13.21 18.57 20.58
C ALA A 511 13.05 20.03 20.12
N ARG A 512 13.24 21.00 21.02
CA ARG A 512 13.14 22.44 20.71
C ARG A 512 14.23 22.92 19.74
N GLU A 513 15.42 22.35 19.79
CA GLU A 513 16.46 22.60 18.78
C GLU A 513 16.04 22.05 17.42
N PHE A 514 15.49 20.84 17.39
CA PHE A 514 15.05 20.22 16.15
C PHE A 514 13.85 20.94 15.53
N GLU A 515 12.87 21.39 16.32
CA GLU A 515 11.75 22.22 15.84
C GLU A 515 12.24 23.53 15.20
N ARG A 516 13.23 24.19 15.81
CA ARG A 516 13.87 25.39 15.21
C ARG A 516 14.61 25.07 13.92
N GLU A 517 15.30 23.94 13.87
CA GLU A 517 15.99 23.47 12.66
C GLU A 517 14.99 23.22 11.52
N LEU A 518 13.89 22.50 11.78
CA LEU A 518 12.83 22.26 10.79
C LEU A 518 12.21 23.57 10.31
N ALA A 519 11.87 24.48 11.23
CA ALA A 519 11.32 25.79 10.90
C ALA A 519 12.27 26.61 10.01
N ALA A 520 13.58 26.57 10.28
CA ALA A 520 14.59 27.27 9.47
C ALA A 520 14.70 26.70 8.05
N ARG A 521 14.46 25.40 7.86
CA ARG A 521 14.48 24.77 6.53
C ARG A 521 13.24 25.05 5.69
N ARG A 522 12.13 25.50 6.31
CA ARG A 522 10.86 25.84 5.63
C ARG A 522 10.31 24.70 4.76
N LEU A 523 10.49 23.46 5.22
CA LEU A 523 9.98 22.29 4.53
C LEU A 523 8.46 22.18 4.67
N LYS A 524 7.81 21.59 3.67
CA LYS A 524 6.36 21.47 3.58
C LYS A 524 5.97 20.10 3.04
N THR A 525 4.89 19.53 3.58
CA THR A 525 4.21 18.38 2.99
C THR A 525 3.63 18.75 1.63
N ILE A 526 3.34 17.75 0.79
CA ILE A 526 2.71 17.98 -0.50
C ILE A 526 1.37 18.71 -0.33
N ARG A 527 0.54 18.31 0.64
CA ARG A 527 -0.75 19.00 0.87
C ARG A 527 -0.60 20.47 1.21
N GLN A 528 0.44 20.84 1.96
CA GLN A 528 0.76 22.24 2.23
C GLN A 528 1.23 22.97 0.96
N ARG A 529 2.11 22.35 0.16
CA ARG A 529 2.54 22.92 -1.12
C ARG A 529 1.37 23.15 -2.08
N VAL A 530 0.40 22.24 -2.12
CA VAL A 530 -0.81 22.37 -2.97
C VAL A 530 -1.65 23.57 -2.57
N ARG A 531 -1.86 23.81 -1.26
CA ARG A 531 -2.66 24.95 -0.78
C ARG A 531 -2.04 26.31 -1.11
N GLU A 532 -0.73 26.34 -1.35
CA GLU A 532 0.01 27.55 -1.72
C GLU A 532 0.22 27.69 -3.24
N HIS A 533 -0.12 26.65 -4.00
CA HIS A 533 -0.04 26.66 -5.45
C HIS A 533 -1.35 27.17 -6.05
N ALA A 534 -1.29 27.71 -7.27
CA ALA A 534 -2.50 28.00 -8.04
C ALA A 534 -3.35 26.72 -8.18
N GLU A 535 -4.68 26.86 -8.15
CA GLU A 535 -5.57 25.71 -8.26
C GLU A 535 -5.34 24.95 -9.58
N GLN A 536 -5.38 23.63 -9.52
CA GLN A 536 -5.27 22.80 -10.72
C GLN A 536 -6.48 23.05 -11.63
N THR A 537 -6.25 23.02 -12.93
CA THR A 537 -7.30 23.11 -13.96
C THR A 537 -7.34 21.84 -14.80
N TRP A 538 -8.41 21.69 -15.58
CA TRP A 538 -8.52 20.61 -16.55
C TRP A 538 -7.36 20.67 -17.55
N GLU A 539 -7.07 21.84 -18.12
CA GLU A 539 -5.98 22.03 -19.09
C GLU A 539 -4.61 21.74 -18.48
N GLY A 540 -4.37 22.15 -17.23
CA GLY A 540 -3.10 21.90 -16.53
C GLY A 540 -2.84 20.41 -16.31
N ALA A 541 -3.86 19.67 -15.85
CA ALA A 541 -3.75 18.23 -15.68
C ALA A 541 -3.64 17.49 -17.02
N MET A 542 -4.42 17.90 -18.03
CA MET A 542 -4.36 17.32 -19.38
C MET A 542 -3.02 17.57 -20.04
N GLN A 543 -2.44 18.76 -19.90
CA GLN A 543 -1.11 19.05 -20.45
C GLN A 543 -0.02 18.20 -19.78
N ALA A 544 -0.14 17.91 -18.48
CA ALA A 544 0.78 17.02 -17.76
C ALA A 544 0.68 15.56 -18.25
N MET A 545 -0.53 15.06 -18.47
CA MET A 545 -0.76 13.64 -18.82
C MET A 545 -0.74 13.35 -20.33
N HIS A 546 -1.13 14.32 -21.15
CA HIS A 546 -1.32 14.20 -22.60
C HIS A 546 -0.72 15.42 -23.31
N PRO A 547 0.61 15.61 -23.27
CA PRO A 547 1.25 16.81 -23.81
C PRO A 547 1.02 16.92 -25.33
N GLY A 548 0.68 18.12 -25.79
CA GLY A 548 0.48 18.41 -27.22
C GLY A 548 -0.67 19.38 -27.50
N GLY A 549 -1.62 19.52 -26.57
CA GLY A 549 -2.65 20.57 -26.58
C GLY A 549 -3.75 20.45 -27.64
N ASP A 550 -3.61 19.58 -28.65
CA ASP A 550 -4.61 19.35 -29.70
C ASP A 550 -5.56 18.21 -29.34
N TRP A 551 -6.40 18.43 -28.30
CA TRP A 551 -7.38 17.43 -27.86
C TRP A 551 -8.74 17.65 -28.57
N PRO A 552 -9.30 16.64 -29.25
CA PRO A 552 -10.54 16.76 -30.01
C PRO A 552 -11.72 17.15 -29.12
N PRO A 553 -12.83 17.72 -29.64
CA PRO A 553 -14.03 17.95 -28.84
C PRO A 553 -14.59 16.63 -28.28
N TYR A 554 -15.38 16.73 -27.21
CA TYR A 554 -16.14 15.57 -26.71
C TYR A 554 -17.11 15.07 -27.78
N PRO A 555 -17.36 13.74 -27.87
CA PRO A 555 -18.39 13.20 -28.75
C PRO A 555 -19.76 13.74 -28.34
N LYS A 556 -20.68 13.90 -29.31
CA LYS A 556 -22.06 14.25 -29.01
C LYS A 556 -22.80 12.98 -28.54
N PRO A 557 -23.36 12.96 -27.32
CA PRO A 557 -24.10 11.79 -26.85
C PRO A 557 -25.46 11.67 -27.56
N GLU A 558 -26.01 10.46 -27.65
CA GLU A 558 -27.32 10.22 -28.27
C GLU A 558 -28.48 10.79 -27.45
N PHE A 559 -28.29 10.90 -26.14
CA PHE A 559 -29.22 11.51 -25.20
C PHE A 559 -28.44 12.12 -24.03
N GLU A 560 -29.06 13.04 -23.31
CA GLU A 560 -28.45 13.70 -22.16
C GLU A 560 -29.09 13.26 -20.84
N PRO A 561 -28.38 13.39 -19.70
CA PRO A 561 -28.94 13.13 -18.38
C PRO A 561 -30.12 14.04 -18.02
N ALA A 562 -30.97 13.58 -17.09
CA ALA A 562 -32.04 14.40 -16.52
C ALA A 562 -31.48 15.51 -15.62
N ALA A 563 -30.43 15.19 -14.87
CA ALA A 563 -29.64 16.14 -14.11
C ALA A 563 -28.64 16.85 -15.04
N GLN A 564 -28.66 18.18 -15.05
CA GLN A 564 -27.92 18.99 -16.02
C GLN A 564 -26.96 19.94 -15.31
N ILE A 565 -25.75 20.09 -15.83
CA ILE A 565 -24.78 21.08 -15.35
C ILE A 565 -24.34 21.98 -16.51
N ASP A 566 -24.02 23.23 -16.18
CA ASP A 566 -23.44 24.22 -17.09
C ASP A 566 -22.41 25.01 -16.28
N VAL A 567 -21.15 24.62 -16.40
CA VAL A 567 -20.02 25.20 -15.68
C VAL A 567 -19.05 25.89 -16.65
N PRO A 568 -18.26 26.88 -16.21
CA PRO A 568 -17.34 27.62 -17.08
C PRO A 568 -16.29 26.75 -17.79
N ASP A 569 -15.92 25.62 -17.19
CA ASP A 569 -15.11 24.59 -17.83
C ASP A 569 -15.99 23.71 -18.72
N ARG A 570 -16.06 24.07 -20.01
CA ARG A 570 -16.91 23.38 -20.99
C ARG A 570 -16.57 21.89 -21.11
N ARG A 571 -15.32 21.48 -20.86
CA ARG A 571 -14.91 20.08 -20.95
C ARG A 571 -15.61 19.24 -19.89
N LEU A 572 -15.80 19.76 -18.68
CA LEU A 572 -16.54 19.06 -17.63
C LEU A 572 -18.05 19.05 -17.85
N THR A 573 -18.61 20.12 -18.42
CA THR A 573 -20.02 20.12 -18.88
C THR A 573 -20.25 19.01 -19.90
N ASP A 574 -19.36 18.90 -20.90
CA ASP A 574 -19.48 17.87 -21.94
C ASP A 574 -19.20 16.46 -21.38
N ALA A 575 -18.25 16.31 -20.44
CA ALA A 575 -18.00 15.05 -19.74
C ALA A 575 -19.23 14.56 -18.96
N TRP A 576 -19.92 15.45 -18.25
CA TRP A 576 -21.17 15.11 -17.55
C TRP A 576 -22.27 14.64 -18.50
N ARG A 577 -22.45 15.34 -19.63
CA ARG A 577 -23.43 14.96 -20.67
C ARG A 577 -23.13 13.59 -21.27
N CYS A 578 -21.87 13.30 -21.58
CA CYS A 578 -21.46 12.02 -22.16
C CYS A 578 -21.54 10.87 -21.18
N GLY A 579 -21.25 11.11 -19.89
CA GLY A 579 -21.10 10.05 -18.90
C GLY A 579 -22.30 9.10 -18.81
N THR A 580 -23.53 9.61 -18.83
CA THR A 580 -24.71 8.74 -18.79
C THR A 580 -24.83 7.85 -20.03
N TRP A 581 -24.57 8.44 -21.20
CA TRP A 581 -24.61 7.70 -22.46
C TRP A 581 -23.51 6.63 -22.49
N HIS A 582 -22.29 6.96 -22.03
CA HIS A 582 -21.20 5.99 -21.91
C HIS A 582 -21.56 4.83 -20.97
N LEU A 583 -22.12 5.11 -19.79
CA LEU A 583 -22.49 4.08 -18.84
C LEU A 583 -23.62 3.17 -19.38
N LEU A 584 -24.63 3.73 -20.05
CA LEU A 584 -25.79 2.97 -20.51
C LEU A 584 -25.54 2.21 -21.83
N ARG A 585 -24.71 2.74 -22.75
CA ARG A 585 -24.46 2.11 -24.07
C ARG A 585 -23.77 0.75 -23.96
N VAL A 586 -23.04 0.51 -22.87
CA VAL A 586 -22.29 -0.75 -22.64
C VAL A 586 -23.10 -1.81 -21.88
N LEU A 587 -24.29 -1.46 -21.39
CA LEU A 587 -25.15 -2.38 -20.65
C LEU A 587 -25.94 -3.30 -21.59
N LYS A 588 -26.28 -4.48 -21.07
CA LYS A 588 -27.21 -5.40 -21.75
C LYS A 588 -28.64 -5.07 -21.34
N LYS A 589 -29.63 -5.53 -22.11
CA LYS A 589 -31.04 -5.52 -21.72
C LYS A 589 -31.56 -6.94 -21.59
N ASP A 590 -32.41 -7.19 -20.60
CA ASP A 590 -33.14 -8.45 -20.49
C ASP A 590 -34.29 -8.52 -21.53
N PRO A 591 -34.99 -9.66 -21.69
CA PRO A 591 -36.11 -9.79 -22.62
C PRO A 591 -37.27 -8.81 -22.36
N GLN A 592 -37.38 -8.26 -21.15
CA GLN A 592 -38.36 -7.26 -20.76
C GLN A 592 -37.87 -5.83 -21.00
N GLY A 593 -36.66 -5.66 -21.54
CA GLY A 593 -36.05 -4.38 -21.85
C GLY A 593 -35.38 -3.68 -20.66
N ARG A 594 -35.29 -4.34 -19.49
CA ARG A 594 -34.64 -3.78 -18.29
C ARG A 594 -33.12 -3.84 -18.44
N TYR A 595 -32.43 -2.83 -17.93
CA TYR A 595 -30.97 -2.82 -17.95
C TYR A 595 -30.38 -3.88 -17.03
N ILE A 596 -29.43 -4.66 -17.57
CA ILE A 596 -28.60 -5.59 -16.82
C ILE A 596 -27.25 -4.90 -16.59
N LEU A 597 -26.99 -4.51 -15.34
CA LEU A 597 -25.73 -3.88 -14.99
C LEU A 597 -24.54 -4.82 -15.16
N ARG A 598 -23.44 -4.23 -15.60
CA ARG A 598 -22.13 -4.83 -15.80
C ARG A 598 -21.10 -3.79 -15.43
N ASP A 599 -19.97 -4.24 -14.90
CA ASP A 599 -18.78 -3.42 -14.83
C ASP A 599 -17.97 -3.63 -16.11
N PHE A 600 -18.27 -2.86 -17.16
CA PHE A 600 -17.70 -3.10 -18.49
C PHE A 600 -16.16 -2.96 -18.48
N PRO A 601 -15.40 -3.86 -19.14
CA PRO A 601 -15.84 -4.93 -20.05
C PRO A 601 -16.28 -6.24 -19.36
N TYR A 602 -16.15 -6.32 -18.04
CA TYR A 602 -16.49 -7.46 -17.20
C TYR A 602 -18.01 -7.55 -16.95
N ASP A 603 -18.45 -8.55 -16.19
CA ASP A 603 -19.81 -8.58 -15.64
C ASP A 603 -19.85 -7.91 -14.27
N ALA A 604 -20.98 -7.99 -13.56
CA ALA A 604 -21.15 -7.28 -12.29
C ALA A 604 -20.17 -7.74 -11.20
N LEU A 605 -19.61 -6.76 -10.49
CA LEU A 605 -18.76 -6.89 -9.30
C LEU A 605 -19.38 -5.99 -8.24
N ALA A 606 -19.91 -6.52 -7.13
CA ALA A 606 -20.65 -5.71 -6.16
C ALA A 606 -19.81 -4.56 -5.60
N HIS A 607 -18.50 -4.79 -5.44
CA HIS A 607 -17.57 -3.79 -4.93
C HIS A 607 -17.21 -2.67 -5.92
N GLU A 608 -17.64 -2.74 -7.18
CA GLU A 608 -17.45 -1.68 -8.19
C GLU A 608 -18.78 -1.18 -8.74
N THR A 609 -19.68 -2.11 -9.07
CA THR A 609 -20.98 -1.83 -9.69
C THR A 609 -21.86 -0.91 -8.84
N PHE A 610 -21.71 -0.90 -7.51
CA PHE A 610 -22.43 0.05 -6.65
C PHE A 610 -22.21 1.51 -7.10
N LEU A 611 -21.01 1.85 -7.58
CA LEU A 611 -20.67 3.21 -7.97
C LEU A 611 -21.24 3.57 -9.34
N ILE A 612 -21.39 2.58 -10.24
CA ILE A 612 -22.08 2.74 -11.52
C ILE A 612 -23.58 3.00 -11.27
N VAL A 613 -24.22 2.22 -10.39
CA VAL A 613 -25.61 2.49 -9.93
C VAL A 613 -25.69 3.90 -9.36
N ARG A 614 -24.73 4.27 -8.50
CA ARG A 614 -24.66 5.59 -7.88
C ARG A 614 -24.60 6.69 -8.91
N ALA A 615 -23.70 6.62 -9.89
CA ALA A 615 -23.57 7.62 -10.94
C ALA A 615 -24.87 7.78 -11.75
N LEU A 616 -25.54 6.67 -12.09
CA LEU A 616 -26.84 6.71 -12.76
C LEU A 616 -27.89 7.42 -11.91
N ASP A 617 -28.01 7.09 -10.62
CA ASP A 617 -28.93 7.76 -9.71
C ASP A 617 -28.60 9.25 -9.55
N LEU A 618 -27.32 9.61 -9.41
CA LEU A 618 -26.86 11.00 -9.29
C LEU A 618 -27.08 11.82 -10.57
N GLN A 619 -27.21 11.17 -11.72
CA GLN A 619 -27.55 11.79 -13.00
C GLN A 619 -29.06 11.80 -13.30
N GLY A 620 -29.88 11.29 -12.38
CA GLY A 620 -31.34 11.22 -12.51
C GLY A 620 -31.85 10.03 -13.32
N MET A 621 -31.01 9.05 -13.63
CA MET A 621 -31.36 7.82 -14.34
C MET A 621 -31.87 6.73 -13.39
N HIS A 622 -32.83 7.08 -12.55
CA HIS A 622 -33.32 6.22 -11.46
C HIS A 622 -33.89 4.88 -11.94
N GLN A 623 -34.51 4.83 -13.12
CA GLN A 623 -35.03 3.58 -13.67
C GLN A 623 -33.89 2.62 -14.06
N ALA A 624 -32.83 3.11 -14.69
CA ALA A 624 -31.68 2.27 -15.03
C ALA A 624 -30.93 1.78 -13.79
N ALA A 625 -30.79 2.65 -12.78
CA ALA A 625 -30.25 2.27 -11.47
C ALA A 625 -31.09 1.16 -10.81
N ARG A 626 -32.42 1.31 -10.81
CA ARG A 626 -33.37 0.31 -10.29
C ARG A 626 -33.27 -1.03 -11.00
N ASP A 627 -33.24 -1.02 -12.33
CA ASP A 627 -33.08 -2.23 -13.14
C ASP A 627 -31.77 -2.95 -12.77
N GLY A 628 -30.70 -2.18 -12.61
CA GLY A 628 -29.41 -2.68 -12.17
C GLY A 628 -29.40 -3.35 -10.80
N LEU A 629 -30.08 -2.75 -9.82
CA LEU A 629 -30.19 -3.30 -8.46
C LEU A 629 -31.02 -4.59 -8.39
N ALA A 630 -31.93 -4.81 -9.35
CA ALA A 630 -32.79 -5.99 -9.40
C ALA A 630 -31.98 -7.29 -9.37
N ARG A 631 -30.77 -7.30 -9.95
CA ARG A 631 -29.86 -8.45 -9.97
C ARG A 631 -29.53 -9.02 -8.59
N TRP A 632 -29.43 -8.17 -7.56
CA TRP A 632 -29.21 -8.59 -6.17
C TRP A 632 -30.53 -8.83 -5.43
N LEU A 633 -31.55 -8.02 -5.69
CA LEU A 633 -32.84 -8.09 -5.00
C LEU A 633 -33.68 -9.32 -5.39
N GLU A 634 -33.59 -9.78 -6.63
CA GLU A 634 -34.37 -10.91 -7.14
C GLU A 634 -33.77 -12.28 -6.76
N ARG A 635 -32.53 -12.29 -6.24
CA ARG A 635 -31.90 -13.54 -5.81
C ARG A 635 -32.58 -14.10 -4.56
N ASP A 636 -32.74 -15.42 -4.50
CA ASP A 636 -33.22 -16.13 -3.32
C ASP A 636 -32.23 -15.96 -2.15
N GLU A 637 -32.65 -15.25 -1.10
CA GLU A 637 -31.85 -14.94 0.08
C GLU A 637 -31.65 -16.16 0.99
N LYS A 638 -32.43 -17.22 0.80
CA LYS A 638 -32.31 -18.49 1.55
C LYS A 638 -31.25 -19.41 0.95
N LYS A 639 -30.77 -19.11 -0.25
CA LYS A 639 -29.70 -19.86 -0.91
C LYS A 639 -28.33 -19.22 -0.62
N PRO A 640 -27.27 -20.03 -0.49
CA PRO A 640 -25.92 -19.51 -0.29
C PRO A 640 -25.46 -18.74 -1.54
N ALA A 641 -24.82 -17.59 -1.31
CA ALA A 641 -24.05 -16.89 -2.34
C ALA A 641 -22.68 -17.54 -2.56
N LYS A 642 -22.14 -17.46 -3.77
CA LYS A 642 -20.75 -17.88 -4.03
C LYS A 642 -19.85 -16.76 -3.52
N MET A 643 -19.13 -16.96 -2.42
CA MET A 643 -18.20 -15.97 -1.86
C MET A 643 -16.96 -16.67 -1.31
N ASP A 644 -15.80 -16.05 -1.54
CA ASP A 644 -14.50 -16.59 -1.16
C ASP A 644 -14.05 -16.07 0.21
N GLY A 645 -14.08 -16.92 1.24
CA GLY A 645 -13.64 -16.56 2.60
C GLY A 645 -14.04 -17.57 3.68
N LEU A 646 -13.69 -17.27 4.94
CA LEU A 646 -13.98 -18.10 6.12
C LEU A 646 -15.36 -17.84 6.74
N PHE A 647 -16.35 -17.50 5.93
CA PHE A 647 -17.73 -17.32 6.38
C PHE A 647 -18.32 -18.66 6.84
N ALA A 648 -19.12 -18.63 7.91
CA ALA A 648 -19.85 -19.82 8.37
C ALA A 648 -20.93 -20.25 7.37
N ASP A 649 -21.53 -19.27 6.70
CA ASP A 649 -22.49 -19.40 5.61
C ASP A 649 -22.51 -18.11 4.79
N THR A 650 -23.15 -18.14 3.63
CA THR A 650 -23.33 -16.98 2.74
C THR A 650 -24.81 -16.68 2.48
N ILE A 651 -25.70 -17.16 3.35
CA ILE A 651 -27.15 -17.02 3.22
C ILE A 651 -27.54 -15.59 3.63
N GLY A 652 -28.21 -14.88 2.72
CA GLY A 652 -28.58 -13.46 2.87
C GLY A 652 -27.52 -12.46 2.39
N ALA A 653 -26.28 -12.87 2.14
CA ALA A 653 -25.17 -11.97 1.81
C ALA A 653 -25.35 -11.27 0.45
N MET A 654 -25.34 -9.94 0.38
CA MET A 654 -25.56 -9.18 -0.86
C MET A 654 -24.32 -9.11 -1.77
N SER A 655 -23.78 -10.26 -2.15
CA SER A 655 -22.61 -10.45 -3.02
C SER A 655 -22.67 -11.84 -3.67
N GLY A 656 -21.77 -12.20 -4.59
CA GLY A 656 -21.70 -13.51 -5.23
C GLY A 656 -22.52 -13.66 -6.51
N VAL A 657 -22.77 -12.56 -7.22
CA VAL A 657 -23.29 -12.55 -8.60
C VAL A 657 -22.12 -12.70 -9.59
N GLU A 658 -22.18 -13.64 -10.53
CA GLU A 658 -21.17 -13.89 -11.58
C GLU A 658 -19.70 -13.87 -11.10
N TRP A 659 -18.94 -12.79 -11.35
CA TRP A 659 -17.51 -12.64 -11.00
C TRP A 659 -17.28 -12.17 -9.55
N ASP A 660 -18.33 -11.72 -8.88
CA ASP A 660 -18.31 -11.20 -7.53
C ASP A 660 -17.91 -12.26 -6.48
N TRP A 661 -17.87 -13.54 -6.85
CA TRP A 661 -17.49 -14.61 -5.94
C TRP A 661 -16.07 -14.50 -5.37
N GLN A 662 -15.14 -13.97 -6.16
CA GLN A 662 -13.77 -13.72 -5.73
C GLN A 662 -13.66 -12.41 -4.93
N HIS A 663 -14.68 -11.54 -5.01
CA HIS A 663 -14.72 -10.17 -4.50
C HIS A 663 -15.66 -10.03 -3.29
N ALA A 664 -15.47 -10.84 -2.25
CA ALA A 664 -16.42 -11.00 -1.14
C ALA A 664 -16.60 -9.77 -0.21
N GLY A 665 -16.07 -8.59 -0.57
CA GLY A 665 -16.23 -7.34 0.18
C GLY A 665 -17.47 -6.51 -0.18
N GLY A 666 -18.22 -6.89 -1.22
CA GLY A 666 -19.38 -6.15 -1.72
C GLY A 666 -20.60 -5.94 -0.79
N PRO A 667 -20.90 -6.81 0.21
CA PRO A 667 -22.16 -6.73 0.96
C PRO A 667 -22.46 -5.39 1.62
N GLY A 668 -21.43 -4.70 2.16
CA GLY A 668 -21.59 -3.42 2.83
C GLY A 668 -21.90 -2.25 1.89
N VAL A 669 -21.13 -2.13 0.79
CA VAL A 669 -21.32 -1.05 -0.19
C VAL A 669 -22.61 -1.20 -0.99
N MET A 670 -23.05 -2.43 -1.29
CA MET A 670 -24.34 -2.66 -1.94
C MET A 670 -25.52 -2.34 -1.02
N GLN A 671 -25.44 -2.70 0.26
CA GLN A 671 -26.45 -2.30 1.26
C GLN A 671 -26.59 -0.77 1.29
N TRP A 672 -25.46 -0.07 1.36
CA TRP A 672 -25.44 1.39 1.33
C TRP A 672 -26.04 1.93 0.03
N GLN A 673 -25.63 1.44 -1.14
CA GLN A 673 -26.12 1.96 -2.41
C GLN A 673 -27.63 1.74 -2.60
N MET A 674 -28.19 0.65 -2.09
CA MET A 674 -29.65 0.45 -2.11
C MET A 674 -30.37 1.48 -1.23
N VAL A 675 -29.79 1.83 -0.08
CA VAL A 675 -30.30 2.93 0.76
C VAL A 675 -30.19 4.27 0.02
N GLU A 676 -29.07 4.54 -0.65
CA GLU A 676 -28.91 5.78 -1.43
C GLU A 676 -29.93 5.89 -2.56
N HIS A 677 -30.25 4.79 -3.25
CA HIS A 677 -31.33 4.78 -4.24
C HIS A 677 -32.67 5.21 -3.62
N TYR A 678 -33.02 4.66 -2.46
CA TYR A 678 -34.20 5.09 -1.72
C TYR A 678 -34.12 6.58 -1.33
N LEU A 679 -33.00 7.03 -0.78
CA LEU A 679 -32.87 8.42 -0.33
C LEU A 679 -32.93 9.41 -1.50
N LEU A 680 -32.37 9.09 -2.67
CA LEU A 680 -32.42 9.97 -3.83
C LEU A 680 -33.83 9.99 -4.45
N THR A 681 -34.47 8.84 -4.63
CA THR A 681 -35.80 8.73 -5.26
C THR A 681 -36.96 9.10 -4.32
N GLY A 682 -36.82 8.81 -3.02
CA GLY A 682 -37.89 8.87 -2.03
C GLY A 682 -38.96 7.81 -2.21
N ASP A 683 -38.69 6.76 -3.00
CA ASP A 683 -39.66 5.70 -3.30
C ASP A 683 -39.78 4.73 -2.11
N ARG A 684 -40.69 5.09 -1.19
CA ARG A 684 -40.99 4.31 0.01
C ARG A 684 -41.56 2.93 -0.33
N ASP A 685 -42.30 2.79 -1.42
CA ASP A 685 -42.86 1.50 -1.84
C ASP A 685 -41.78 0.57 -2.37
N TRP A 686 -40.80 1.12 -3.09
CA TRP A 686 -39.60 0.37 -3.49
C TRP A 686 -38.81 -0.10 -2.26
N LEU A 687 -38.59 0.79 -1.28
CA LEU A 687 -37.92 0.41 -0.03
C LEU A 687 -38.67 -0.71 0.70
N ALA A 688 -40.00 -0.63 0.80
CA ALA A 688 -40.81 -1.66 1.45
C ALA A 688 -40.66 -3.03 0.78
N ARG A 689 -40.55 -3.08 -0.55
CA ARG A 689 -40.28 -4.32 -1.30
C ARG A 689 -38.84 -4.82 -1.13
N ALA A 690 -37.86 -3.91 -1.06
CA ALA A 690 -36.45 -4.27 -0.91
C ALA A 690 -36.06 -4.63 0.54
N ALA A 691 -36.79 -4.12 1.53
CA ALA A 691 -36.46 -4.22 2.96
C ALA A 691 -36.17 -5.65 3.45
N PRO A 692 -36.92 -6.71 3.08
CA PRO A 692 -36.60 -8.07 3.51
C PRO A 692 -35.22 -8.55 3.05
N LYS A 693 -34.78 -8.16 1.84
CA LYS A 693 -33.47 -8.53 1.28
C LYS A 693 -32.34 -7.75 1.98
N LEU A 694 -32.56 -6.46 2.20
CA LEU A 694 -31.66 -5.60 2.96
C LEU A 694 -31.49 -6.10 4.39
N GLN A 695 -32.57 -6.54 5.03
CA GLN A 695 -32.56 -7.11 6.36
C GLN A 695 -31.80 -8.44 6.40
N ALA A 696 -32.01 -9.33 5.43
CA ALA A 696 -31.29 -10.60 5.36
C ALA A 696 -29.77 -10.39 5.23
N ASN A 697 -29.34 -9.38 4.48
CA ASN A 697 -27.93 -9.00 4.38
C ASN A 697 -27.39 -8.40 5.69
N ALA A 698 -28.16 -7.52 6.34
CA ALA A 698 -27.81 -6.96 7.66
C ALA A 698 -27.63 -8.06 8.72
N ASP A 699 -28.58 -9.01 8.78
CA ASP A 699 -28.52 -10.14 9.69
C ASP A 699 -27.35 -11.06 9.35
N TRP A 700 -27.01 -11.26 8.06
CA TRP A 700 -25.81 -12.00 7.66
C TRP A 700 -24.54 -11.33 8.17
N MET A 701 -24.36 -10.02 7.96
CA MET A 701 -23.20 -9.28 8.46
C MET A 701 -23.04 -9.44 9.98
N ILE A 702 -24.13 -9.32 10.74
CA ILE A 702 -24.16 -9.49 12.20
C ILE A 702 -23.80 -10.92 12.61
N ARG A 703 -24.35 -11.94 11.94
CA ARG A 703 -24.06 -13.35 12.23
C ARG A 703 -22.58 -13.67 12.00
N GLN A 704 -22.01 -13.25 10.86
CA GLN A 704 -20.62 -13.58 10.53
C GLN A 704 -19.62 -12.98 11.53
N ARG A 705 -19.81 -11.71 11.90
CA ARG A 705 -18.91 -11.03 12.86
C ARG A 705 -19.03 -11.57 14.30
N ARG A 706 -20.23 -12.00 14.72
CA ARG A 706 -20.46 -12.57 16.06
C ARG A 706 -20.04 -14.04 16.15
N GLY A 707 -20.10 -14.76 15.04
CA GLY A 707 -19.77 -16.17 14.98
C GLY A 707 -18.26 -16.45 14.88
N TYR A 708 -17.49 -15.54 14.30
CA TYR A 708 -16.08 -15.77 14.03
C TYR A 708 -15.26 -15.93 15.32
N LEU A 709 -14.68 -17.13 15.52
CA LEU A 709 -13.83 -17.49 16.66
C LEU A 709 -14.47 -17.31 18.05
N LYS A 710 -15.81 -17.27 18.14
CA LYS A 710 -16.52 -17.09 19.42
C LYS A 710 -16.22 -18.16 20.47
N ASP A 711 -15.84 -19.37 20.03
CA ASP A 711 -15.59 -20.52 20.89
C ASP A 711 -14.11 -20.63 21.30
N VAL A 712 -13.26 -19.69 20.88
CA VAL A 712 -11.83 -19.61 21.29
C VAL A 712 -11.74 -19.04 22.72
N PRO A 713 -11.04 -19.70 23.66
CA PRO A 713 -10.79 -19.15 24.98
C PRO A 713 -10.09 -17.78 24.90
N GLY A 714 -10.65 -16.76 25.55
CA GLY A 714 -10.12 -15.41 25.53
C GLY A 714 -10.28 -14.66 24.19
N HIS A 715 -11.21 -15.08 23.32
CA HIS A 715 -11.45 -14.48 22.00
C HIS A 715 -11.68 -12.96 22.03
N GLU A 716 -12.16 -12.39 23.14
CA GLU A 716 -12.32 -10.95 23.35
C GLU A 716 -11.00 -10.17 23.33
N ARG A 717 -9.86 -10.87 23.52
CA ARG A 717 -8.51 -10.28 23.42
C ARG A 717 -7.92 -10.32 22.01
N LEU A 718 -8.53 -11.07 21.08
CA LEU A 718 -8.07 -11.14 19.69
C LEU A 718 -8.13 -9.77 19.04
N TRP A 719 -7.13 -9.42 18.23
CA TRP A 719 -7.15 -8.19 17.43
C TRP A 719 -8.31 -8.17 16.42
N THR A 720 -8.87 -9.32 16.08
CA THR A 720 -10.01 -9.47 15.14
C THR A 720 -11.36 -9.60 15.83
N HIS A 721 -11.43 -9.40 17.14
CA HIS A 721 -12.69 -9.49 17.88
C HIS A 721 -13.74 -8.56 17.26
N GLY A 722 -14.95 -9.10 16.99
CA GLY A 722 -16.06 -8.35 16.42
C GLY A 722 -15.88 -7.94 14.96
N LEU A 723 -14.84 -8.39 14.26
CA LEU A 723 -14.65 -8.16 12.83
C LEU A 723 -15.23 -9.31 11.99
N LEU A 724 -15.46 -9.06 10.71
CA LEU A 724 -15.80 -10.12 9.75
C LEU A 724 -14.67 -11.18 9.66
N PRO A 725 -15.03 -12.45 9.39
CA PRO A 725 -14.05 -13.49 9.09
C PRO A 725 -13.10 -13.08 7.96
N PRO A 726 -11.86 -13.58 7.94
CA PRO A 726 -10.95 -13.40 6.82
C PRO A 726 -11.58 -13.84 5.50
N HIS A 727 -11.52 -12.96 4.51
CA HIS A 727 -12.13 -13.22 3.21
C HIS A 727 -11.31 -12.58 2.10
N ASN A 728 -11.62 -13.00 0.88
CA ASN A 728 -11.06 -12.38 -0.30
C ASN A 728 -11.80 -11.10 -0.65
N THR A 729 -11.05 -10.15 -1.15
CA THR A 729 -11.51 -8.85 -1.61
C THR A 729 -10.66 -8.50 -2.82
N TRP A 730 -11.28 -7.99 -3.87
CA TRP A 730 -10.55 -7.56 -5.07
C TRP A 730 -9.76 -8.71 -5.72
N ASP A 731 -8.72 -8.35 -6.46
CA ASP A 731 -7.78 -9.29 -7.06
C ASP A 731 -6.81 -9.93 -6.06
N SER A 732 -7.09 -9.81 -4.75
CA SER A 732 -6.27 -10.44 -3.74
C SER A 732 -6.41 -11.96 -3.79
N THR A 733 -5.35 -12.67 -3.42
CA THR A 733 -5.38 -14.13 -3.27
C THR A 733 -5.17 -14.55 -1.81
N ASN A 734 -5.02 -13.56 -0.92
CA ASN A 734 -4.72 -13.74 0.49
C ASN A 734 -5.88 -13.23 1.35
N TRP A 735 -6.65 -14.14 1.94
CA TRP A 735 -7.76 -13.75 2.80
C TRP A 735 -7.26 -13.01 4.05
N ARG A 736 -7.92 -11.91 4.42
CA ARG A 736 -7.62 -11.15 5.64
C ARG A 736 -8.90 -10.53 6.22
N PRO A 737 -8.91 -10.16 7.51
CA PRO A 737 -9.98 -9.36 8.12
C PRO A 737 -9.80 -7.88 7.74
N TRP A 738 -10.18 -7.51 6.51
CA TRP A 738 -9.90 -6.20 5.92
C TRP A 738 -10.63 -5.05 6.62
N TYR A 739 -9.92 -3.95 6.94
CA TYR A 739 -10.57 -2.77 7.51
C TYR A 739 -11.57 -2.13 6.55
N GLU A 740 -11.23 -2.09 5.26
CA GLU A 740 -12.13 -1.64 4.19
C GLU A 740 -13.50 -2.32 4.24
N SER A 741 -13.53 -3.67 4.22
CA SER A 741 -14.80 -4.41 4.21
C SER A 741 -15.57 -4.27 5.52
N ASN A 742 -14.87 -4.23 6.65
CA ASN A 742 -15.49 -4.00 7.95
C ASN A 742 -16.10 -2.59 8.05
N ALA A 743 -15.38 -1.56 7.58
CA ALA A 743 -15.84 -0.18 7.52
C ALA A 743 -17.05 -0.03 6.60
N ASN A 744 -17.01 -0.64 5.41
CA ASN A 744 -18.11 -0.64 4.45
C ASN A 744 -19.35 -1.35 4.99
N CYS A 745 -19.20 -2.50 5.66
CA CYS A 745 -20.30 -3.23 6.27
C CYS A 745 -20.91 -2.49 7.46
N CYS A 746 -20.07 -1.89 8.32
CA CYS A 746 -20.51 -1.05 9.42
C CYS A 746 -21.31 0.16 8.90
N PHE A 747 -20.81 0.81 7.84
CA PHE A 747 -21.48 1.94 7.21
C PHE A 747 -22.81 1.55 6.56
N GLY A 748 -22.82 0.46 5.77
CA GLY A 748 -24.05 -0.07 5.16
C GLY A 748 -25.11 -0.46 6.21
N LEU A 749 -24.69 -1.02 7.34
CA LEU A 749 -25.59 -1.33 8.46
C LEU A 749 -26.17 -0.07 9.11
N SER A 750 -25.35 0.96 9.33
CA SER A 750 -25.80 2.26 9.86
C SER A 750 -26.82 2.91 8.93
N ARG A 751 -26.53 2.94 7.62
CA ARG A 751 -27.43 3.51 6.62
C ARG A 751 -28.73 2.73 6.50
N PHE A 752 -28.67 1.41 6.59
CA PHE A 752 -29.86 0.59 6.63
C PHE A 752 -30.71 0.87 7.88
N ALA A 753 -30.09 1.04 9.04
CA ALA A 753 -30.79 1.40 10.28
C ALA A 753 -31.55 2.72 10.16
N GLU A 754 -30.95 3.72 9.50
CA GLU A 754 -31.59 5.01 9.19
C GLU A 754 -32.79 4.82 8.25
N ALA A 755 -32.62 4.11 7.13
CA ALA A 755 -33.68 3.93 6.14
C ALA A 755 -34.84 3.05 6.63
N ILE A 756 -34.53 1.95 7.34
CA ILE A 756 -35.59 1.04 7.82
C ILE A 756 -36.44 1.69 8.91
N ALA A 757 -35.91 2.68 9.63
CA ALA A 757 -36.68 3.45 10.61
C ALA A 757 -37.88 4.19 10.00
N ASP A 758 -37.82 4.51 8.70
CA ASP A 758 -38.96 5.11 8.01
C ASP A 758 -40.13 4.13 7.86
N LEU A 759 -39.86 2.81 7.80
CA LEU A 759 -40.86 1.74 7.73
C LEU A 759 -41.22 1.17 9.12
N ASP A 760 -40.21 0.93 9.94
CA ASP A 760 -40.29 0.36 11.29
C ASP A 760 -39.23 1.02 12.21
N PRO A 761 -39.62 2.00 13.04
CA PRO A 761 -38.72 2.70 13.94
C PRO A 761 -38.02 1.81 14.98
N GLU A 762 -38.66 0.73 15.44
CA GLU A 762 -38.07 -0.17 16.43
C GLU A 762 -37.01 -1.06 15.79
N LEU A 763 -37.26 -1.53 14.57
CA LEU A 763 -36.25 -2.23 13.77
C LEU A 763 -35.06 -1.33 13.45
N GLY A 764 -35.32 -0.05 13.13
CA GLY A 764 -34.29 0.96 12.96
C GLY A 764 -33.40 1.12 14.21
N LYS A 765 -34.00 1.26 15.39
CA LYS A 765 -33.26 1.32 16.67
C LYS A 765 -32.40 0.08 16.91
N LYS A 766 -32.93 -1.12 16.64
CA LYS A 766 -32.19 -2.39 16.77
C LYS A 766 -30.92 -2.36 15.91
N TYR A 767 -31.03 -2.08 14.61
CA TYR A 767 -29.87 -2.08 13.72
C TYR A 767 -28.91 -0.91 13.98
N ALA A 768 -29.40 0.23 14.47
CA ALA A 768 -28.55 1.33 14.91
C ALA A 768 -27.65 0.93 16.09
N ALA A 769 -28.21 0.20 17.07
CA ALA A 769 -27.43 -0.33 18.19
C ALA A 769 -26.37 -1.35 17.73
N GLU A 770 -26.71 -2.20 16.76
CA GLU A 770 -25.76 -3.15 16.14
C GLU A 770 -24.65 -2.45 15.36
N ALA A 771 -24.98 -1.42 14.57
CA ALA A 771 -24.00 -0.61 13.84
C ALA A 771 -23.04 0.10 14.80
N GLN A 772 -23.55 0.67 15.90
CA GLN A 772 -22.72 1.29 16.93
C GLN A 772 -21.82 0.28 17.64
N ALA A 773 -22.30 -0.92 17.93
CA ALA A 773 -21.47 -2.00 18.49
C ALA A 773 -20.36 -2.41 17.52
N TYR A 774 -20.70 -2.56 16.24
CA TYR A 774 -19.72 -2.89 15.21
C TYR A 774 -18.66 -1.79 15.05
N ALA A 775 -19.07 -0.51 15.03
CA ALA A 775 -18.15 0.62 14.99
C ALA A 775 -17.14 0.60 16.15
N ARG A 776 -17.58 0.28 17.37
CA ARG A 776 -16.68 0.16 18.54
C ARG A 776 -15.64 -0.95 18.36
N ASP A 777 -16.05 -2.09 17.84
CA ASP A 777 -15.15 -3.22 17.63
C ASP A 777 -14.13 -2.95 16.50
N VAL A 778 -14.57 -2.30 15.41
CA VAL A 778 -13.67 -1.83 14.34
C VAL A 778 -12.67 -0.82 14.89
N LEU A 779 -13.13 0.17 15.65
CA LEU A 779 -12.27 1.21 16.23
C LEU A 779 -11.27 0.65 17.24
N ALA A 780 -11.65 -0.37 18.03
CA ALA A 780 -10.74 -1.04 18.95
C ALA A 780 -9.58 -1.74 18.20
N ALA A 781 -9.87 -2.39 17.09
CA ALA A 781 -8.85 -3.00 16.23
C ALA A 781 -7.95 -1.94 15.57
N VAL A 782 -8.56 -0.85 15.06
CA VAL A 782 -7.85 0.29 14.46
C VAL A 782 -6.93 0.99 15.45
N GLU A 783 -7.37 1.19 16.70
CA GLU A 783 -6.54 1.76 17.78
C GLU A 783 -5.29 0.91 18.00
N LYS A 784 -5.46 -0.42 18.11
CA LYS A 784 -4.32 -1.36 18.22
C LYS A 784 -3.40 -1.28 17.00
N SER A 785 -3.94 -1.12 15.79
CA SER A 785 -3.13 -0.89 14.57
C SER A 785 -2.34 0.40 14.59
N PHE A 786 -2.92 1.54 14.97
CA PHE A 786 -2.19 2.80 15.07
C PHE A 786 -1.04 2.70 16.07
N VAL A 787 -1.32 2.17 17.26
CA VAL A 787 -0.31 2.08 18.32
C VAL A 787 0.86 1.19 17.93
N LEU A 788 0.59 0.07 17.24
CA LEU A 788 1.63 -0.91 16.88
C LEU A 788 2.31 -0.62 15.53
N SER A 789 1.77 0.30 14.73
CA SER A 789 2.38 0.72 13.47
C SER A 789 3.42 1.81 13.70
N PRO A 790 4.65 1.63 13.20
CA PRO A 790 5.65 2.69 13.26
C PRO A 790 5.21 3.94 12.51
N VAL A 791 5.46 5.11 13.10
CA VAL A 791 5.33 6.40 12.41
C VAL A 791 6.28 6.49 11.21
N ILE A 792 5.89 7.22 10.16
CA ILE A 792 6.62 7.32 8.89
C ILE A 792 7.02 8.77 8.62
N ARG A 793 8.26 9.01 8.16
CA ARG A 793 8.74 10.36 7.81
C ARG A 793 7.98 10.91 6.60
N VAL A 794 7.62 12.19 6.67
CA VAL A 794 7.04 12.96 5.56
C VAL A 794 7.95 14.16 5.20
N ARG A 795 7.62 14.91 4.14
CA ARG A 795 8.54 15.86 3.49
C ARG A 795 8.80 17.15 4.26
N ASP A 796 7.99 17.45 5.27
CA ASP A 796 8.28 18.53 6.22
C ASP A 796 9.38 18.17 7.24
N GLY A 797 9.90 16.94 7.20
CA GLY A 797 10.95 16.43 8.09
C GLY A 797 10.42 15.79 9.39
N THR A 798 9.11 15.83 9.62
CA THR A 798 8.45 15.18 10.77
C THR A 798 7.99 13.77 10.44
N TYR A 799 7.45 13.06 11.44
CA TYR A 799 6.88 11.73 11.30
C TYR A 799 5.38 11.74 11.61
N ARG A 800 4.63 10.92 10.87
CA ARG A 800 3.17 10.85 10.91
C ARG A 800 2.68 9.43 11.16
N SER A 801 1.50 9.31 11.74
CA SER A 801 0.82 8.03 11.94
C SER A 801 0.55 7.32 10.62
N PHE A 802 0.61 5.99 10.65
CA PHE A 802 0.28 5.14 9.52
C PHE A 802 -0.72 4.05 9.97
N LEU A 803 -1.69 3.74 9.11
CA LEU A 803 -2.70 2.71 9.37
C LEU A 803 -2.61 1.61 8.31
N PRO A 804 -2.16 0.39 8.66
CA PRO A 804 -2.17 -0.75 7.75
C PRO A 804 -3.60 -1.15 7.35
N PRO A 805 -3.77 -1.89 6.23
CA PRO A 805 -5.09 -2.25 5.69
C PRO A 805 -5.87 -3.32 6.50
N THR A 806 -5.23 -3.98 7.46
CA THR A 806 -5.84 -5.06 8.25
C THR A 806 -5.09 -5.25 9.59
N PRO A 807 -5.73 -5.81 10.63
CA PRO A 807 -5.08 -6.29 11.84
C PRO A 807 -3.90 -7.24 11.58
N TYR A 808 -3.02 -7.39 12.58
CA TYR A 808 -1.83 -8.26 12.53
C TYR A 808 -0.83 -7.85 11.42
N ILE A 809 -0.68 -6.55 11.22
CA ILE A 809 0.38 -5.92 10.43
C ILE A 809 0.89 -4.73 11.23
N ARG A 810 2.22 -4.53 11.29
CA ARG A 810 2.82 -3.40 12.02
C ARG A 810 3.55 -2.43 11.10
N GLY A 811 2.82 -1.59 10.39
CA GLY A 811 3.36 -0.67 9.37
C GLY A 811 2.93 -1.05 7.94
N PRO A 812 3.61 -0.53 6.90
CA PRO A 812 3.21 -0.75 5.51
C PRO A 812 3.21 -2.23 5.12
N ALA A 813 2.05 -2.75 4.68
CA ALA A 813 1.89 -4.13 4.23
C ALA A 813 2.84 -4.44 3.06
N SER A 814 3.07 -3.46 2.18
CA SER A 814 4.00 -3.50 1.05
C SER A 814 5.46 -3.75 1.42
N ARG A 815 5.83 -3.59 2.69
CA ARG A 815 7.18 -3.87 3.20
C ARG A 815 7.25 -5.18 3.97
N CYS A 816 6.11 -5.67 4.48
CA CYS A 816 6.09 -6.79 5.42
C CYS A 816 5.61 -8.09 4.78
N MET A 817 5.03 -8.03 3.57
CA MET A 817 4.45 -9.18 2.89
C MET A 817 5.07 -9.41 1.50
N PRO A 818 5.94 -10.43 1.35
CA PRO A 818 6.62 -10.74 0.09
C PRO A 818 5.70 -11.16 -1.06
N THR A 819 4.41 -11.37 -0.77
CA THR A 819 3.42 -11.88 -1.71
C THR A 819 2.60 -10.75 -2.31
N SER A 820 2.55 -10.67 -3.63
CA SER A 820 1.64 -9.79 -4.36
C SER A 820 0.19 -10.09 -3.97
N PHE A 821 -0.59 -9.05 -3.64
CA PHE A 821 -2.04 -9.15 -3.41
C PHE A 821 -2.79 -9.39 -4.75
N GLY A 822 -2.32 -10.35 -5.57
CA GLY A 822 -2.68 -10.60 -6.97
C GLY A 822 -1.45 -10.89 -7.83
N SER A 823 -1.48 -10.69 -9.16
CA SER A 823 -0.27 -10.86 -9.99
C SER A 823 0.69 -9.67 -9.78
N PRO A 824 2.03 -9.86 -9.76
CA PRO A 824 2.99 -8.76 -9.63
C PRO A 824 2.86 -7.67 -10.71
N GLU A 825 2.22 -7.98 -11.84
CA GLU A 825 1.94 -7.07 -12.95
C GLU A 825 0.64 -6.25 -12.74
N HIS A 826 -0.36 -6.84 -12.08
CA HIS A 826 -1.70 -6.28 -11.85
C HIS A 826 -1.75 -5.51 -10.52
N THR A 827 -1.52 -6.14 -9.37
CA THR A 827 -1.55 -5.50 -8.04
C THR A 827 -0.15 -5.38 -7.42
N PRO A 828 0.67 -4.40 -7.84
CA PRO A 828 2.04 -4.26 -7.34
C PRO A 828 2.08 -3.81 -5.88
N GLY A 829 3.27 -3.90 -5.27
CA GLY A 829 3.48 -3.93 -3.83
C GLY A 829 2.75 -2.88 -2.97
N LEU A 830 2.56 -1.64 -3.45
CA LEU A 830 1.92 -0.57 -2.66
C LEU A 830 0.39 -0.60 -2.68
N TYR A 831 -0.25 -1.37 -3.56
CA TYR A 831 -1.70 -1.49 -3.66
C TYR A 831 -2.44 -1.66 -2.31
N PRO A 832 -2.07 -2.59 -1.42
CA PRO A 832 -2.69 -2.73 -0.10
C PRO A 832 -2.60 -1.48 0.78
N ASP A 833 -1.52 -0.69 0.68
CA ASP A 833 -1.30 0.48 1.54
C ASP A 833 -1.92 1.75 0.96
N ALA A 834 -1.79 1.95 -0.36
CA ALA A 834 -2.21 3.17 -1.05
C ALA A 834 -3.71 3.18 -1.37
N ILE A 835 -4.28 2.03 -1.71
CA ILE A 835 -5.69 1.91 -2.09
C ILE A 835 -6.52 1.41 -0.91
N ARG A 836 -6.04 0.36 -0.22
CA ARG A 836 -6.83 -0.37 0.79
C ARG A 836 -6.50 -0.01 2.24
N GLY A 837 -5.57 0.92 2.44
CA GLY A 837 -5.15 1.40 3.76
C GLY A 837 -6.26 2.14 4.49
N GLY A 838 -5.88 2.94 5.50
CA GLY A 838 -6.83 3.67 6.35
C GLY A 838 -7.85 4.59 5.66
N VAL A 839 -7.75 4.82 4.34
CA VAL A 839 -8.61 5.75 3.59
C VAL A 839 -10.11 5.39 3.66
N HIS A 840 -10.49 4.11 3.72
CA HIS A 840 -11.89 3.67 3.81
C HIS A 840 -12.50 3.80 5.22
N LEU A 841 -11.66 3.96 6.24
CA LEU A 841 -12.10 4.33 7.58
C LEU A 841 -12.37 5.84 7.69
N ILE A 842 -11.73 6.63 6.83
CA ILE A 842 -11.90 8.08 6.74
C ILE A 842 -13.09 8.44 5.84
N ASN A 843 -13.06 7.98 4.58
CA ASN A 843 -14.10 8.21 3.59
C ASN A 843 -15.07 7.02 3.51
N LEU A 844 -16.32 7.28 3.12
CA LEU A 844 -17.49 6.41 3.23
C LEU A 844 -17.96 6.21 4.68
N SER A 845 -17.19 5.48 5.50
CA SER A 845 -17.63 5.11 6.85
C SER A 845 -17.58 6.27 7.86
N GLY A 846 -16.63 7.20 7.70
CA GLY A 846 -16.44 8.32 8.63
C GLY A 846 -16.03 7.90 10.05
N LEU A 847 -15.61 6.64 10.25
CA LEU A 847 -15.19 6.12 11.55
C LEU A 847 -13.94 6.84 12.08
N LEU A 848 -13.06 7.28 11.19
CA LEU A 848 -11.94 8.17 11.49
C LEU A 848 -12.24 9.59 10.99
N PRO A 849 -12.64 10.52 11.87
CA PRO A 849 -13.02 11.87 11.46
C PRO A 849 -11.80 12.71 11.08
N PRO A 850 -11.99 13.79 10.28
CA PRO A 850 -10.91 14.75 9.95
C PRO A 850 -10.22 15.36 11.17
N THR A 851 -10.94 15.44 12.29
CA THR A 851 -10.46 15.99 13.56
C THR A 851 -9.49 15.07 14.28
N ASP A 852 -9.40 13.79 13.89
CA ASP A 852 -8.37 12.90 14.40
C ASP A 852 -7.02 13.26 13.72
N PRO A 853 -6.02 13.74 14.46
CA PRO A 853 -4.73 14.11 13.88
C PRO A 853 -4.04 12.92 13.20
N ARG A 854 -4.31 11.69 13.64
CA ARG A 854 -3.72 10.48 13.03
C ARG A 854 -4.32 10.21 11.65
N ALA A 855 -5.59 10.56 11.42
CA ALA A 855 -6.19 10.50 10.10
C ALA A 855 -5.49 11.50 9.15
N GLN A 856 -5.20 12.72 9.63
CA GLN A 856 -4.39 13.68 8.87
C GLN A 856 -3.00 13.14 8.55
N GLY A 857 -2.35 12.47 9.52
CA GLY A 857 -1.06 11.82 9.32
C GLY A 857 -1.08 10.72 8.27
N VAL A 858 -2.12 9.87 8.27
CA VAL A 858 -2.28 8.83 7.24
C VAL A 858 -2.35 9.44 5.84
N ILE A 859 -3.07 10.55 5.68
CA ILE A 859 -3.18 11.22 4.38
C ILE A 859 -1.89 11.97 4.00
N ASP A 860 -1.15 12.55 4.96
CA ASP A 860 0.19 13.10 4.68
C ASP A 860 1.17 12.01 4.22
N VAL A 861 1.15 10.82 4.84
CA VAL A 861 1.98 9.70 4.40
C VAL A 861 1.55 9.22 3.00
N LEU A 862 0.25 9.11 2.76
CA LEU A 862 -0.29 8.73 1.46
C LEU A 862 0.21 9.69 0.37
N GLU A 863 0.05 10.99 0.55
CA GLU A 863 0.47 12.02 -0.41
C GLU A 863 1.98 12.11 -0.59
N ASP A 864 2.75 12.18 0.50
CA ASP A 864 4.19 12.45 0.44
C ASP A 864 5.02 11.21 0.07
N ARG A 865 4.52 10.01 0.40
CA ARG A 865 5.28 8.76 0.30
C ARG A 865 4.66 7.80 -0.71
N LEU A 866 3.34 7.60 -0.72
CA LEU A 866 2.75 6.55 -1.54
C LEU A 866 2.33 7.02 -2.93
N LEU A 867 1.73 8.22 -3.04
CA LEU A 867 1.24 8.79 -4.31
C LEU A 867 2.29 9.61 -5.07
N LEU A 868 3.42 9.95 -4.42
CA LEU A 868 4.51 10.72 -5.03
C LEU A 868 5.75 9.86 -5.38
N GLU A 869 5.88 8.68 -4.79
CA GLU A 869 7.13 7.89 -4.90
C GLU A 869 6.92 6.46 -5.38
N HIS A 870 5.83 6.20 -6.09
CA HIS A 870 5.53 4.88 -6.60
C HIS A 870 6.07 4.64 -8.02
N HIS A 871 6.40 3.38 -8.29
CA HIS A 871 7.00 2.91 -9.54
C HIS A 871 6.19 3.16 -10.83
N ARG A 872 4.92 3.62 -10.76
CA ARG A 872 4.10 3.90 -11.96
C ARG A 872 4.28 5.33 -12.49
N LEU A 873 4.73 6.27 -11.65
CA LEU A 873 4.98 7.66 -12.08
C LEU A 873 6.00 7.80 -13.22
N PRO A 874 7.16 7.11 -13.25
CA PRO A 874 8.14 7.22 -14.32
C PRO A 874 7.79 6.32 -15.50
N MET A 875 6.87 5.35 -15.32
CA MET A 875 6.27 4.62 -16.42
C MET A 875 5.33 5.53 -17.22
N ARG A 876 4.62 6.45 -16.54
CA ARG A 876 3.73 7.42 -17.16
C ARG A 876 4.43 8.70 -17.62
N THR A 877 5.40 9.18 -16.84
CA THR A 877 6.10 10.45 -17.02
C THR A 877 7.59 10.20 -17.21
N ARG A 878 8.08 10.29 -18.44
CA ARG A 878 9.51 10.10 -18.74
C ARG A 878 10.33 11.16 -18.01
N GLY A 879 11.36 10.73 -17.29
CA GLY A 879 12.23 11.65 -16.53
C GLY A 879 11.58 12.23 -15.28
N TYR A 880 10.56 11.55 -14.73
CA TYR A 880 9.88 11.95 -13.50
C TYR A 880 10.87 12.32 -12.38
N ASP A 881 10.64 13.49 -11.81
CA ASP A 881 11.36 14.03 -10.65
C ASP A 881 10.33 14.53 -9.63
N PRO A 882 10.29 13.97 -8.41
CA PRO A 882 9.31 14.33 -7.40
C PRO A 882 9.41 15.77 -6.90
N GLU A 883 10.50 16.51 -7.13
CA GLU A 883 10.57 17.94 -6.74
C GLU A 883 9.94 18.88 -7.76
N THR A 884 9.91 18.49 -9.04
CA THR A 884 9.39 19.32 -10.13
C THR A 884 8.03 18.86 -10.65
N HIS A 885 7.73 17.57 -10.53
CA HIS A 885 6.53 16.96 -11.10
C HIS A 885 5.43 16.64 -10.07
N TRP A 886 5.61 17.00 -8.79
CA TRP A 886 4.67 16.70 -7.71
C TRP A 886 3.24 17.24 -7.91
N PHE A 887 3.08 18.33 -8.67
CA PHE A 887 1.77 18.97 -8.81
C PHE A 887 0.89 18.29 -9.85
N GLY A 888 1.32 18.21 -11.11
CA GLY A 888 0.51 17.69 -12.22
C GLY A 888 0.70 16.20 -12.55
N HIS A 889 1.82 15.60 -12.13
CA HIS A 889 2.15 14.22 -12.51
C HIS A 889 2.01 13.18 -11.40
N ALA A 890 1.48 13.58 -10.24
CA ALA A 890 1.32 12.73 -9.05
C ALA A 890 -0.05 12.96 -8.39
N GLY A 891 -0.29 12.32 -7.24
CA GLY A 891 -1.59 12.38 -6.53
C GLY A 891 -2.62 11.35 -7.02
N TRP A 892 -2.13 10.27 -7.62
CA TRP A 892 -2.87 9.11 -8.12
C TRP A 892 -1.97 7.88 -8.02
N TYR A 893 -2.52 6.66 -7.98
CA TYR A 893 -1.70 5.43 -7.98
C TYR A 893 -2.01 4.45 -9.11
N TYR A 894 -2.89 3.48 -8.86
CA TYR A 894 -3.09 2.31 -9.71
C TYR A 894 -4.42 2.37 -10.47
N GLN A 895 -5.51 2.56 -9.75
CA GLN A 895 -6.87 2.58 -10.24
C GLN A 895 -7.62 3.67 -9.48
N CYS A 896 -7.86 4.81 -10.14
CA CYS A 896 -8.39 5.97 -9.46
C CYS A 896 -9.87 5.80 -9.09
N GLY A 897 -10.58 4.83 -9.68
CA GLY A 897 -11.95 4.47 -9.28
C GLY A 897 -12.03 3.99 -7.83
N ILE A 898 -11.07 3.15 -7.39
CA ILE A 898 -11.01 2.65 -6.02
C ILE A 898 -10.36 3.69 -5.08
N GLU A 899 -9.39 4.46 -5.57
CA GLU A 899 -8.69 5.45 -4.74
C GLU A 899 -9.65 6.54 -4.22
N ARG A 900 -9.85 6.64 -2.90
CA ARG A 900 -10.78 7.61 -2.29
C ARG A 900 -10.13 8.92 -1.82
N THR A 901 -8.85 9.17 -2.15
CA THR A 901 -8.10 10.35 -1.66
C THR A 901 -8.77 11.67 -2.02
N ALA A 902 -9.26 11.84 -3.26
CA ALA A 902 -10.01 13.03 -3.67
C ALA A 902 -11.29 13.21 -2.83
N ASN A 903 -12.03 12.13 -2.59
CA ASN A 903 -13.25 12.17 -1.78
C ASN A 903 -12.96 12.54 -0.31
N VAL A 904 -11.81 12.11 0.25
CA VAL A 904 -11.35 12.56 1.57
C VAL A 904 -11.13 14.07 1.58
N HIS A 905 -10.36 14.61 0.64
CA HIS A 905 -10.09 16.05 0.55
C HIS A 905 -11.37 16.87 0.42
N LEU A 906 -12.34 16.39 -0.39
CA LEU A 906 -13.65 17.04 -0.52
C LEU A 906 -14.43 17.02 0.81
N GLN A 907 -14.52 15.86 1.46
CA GLN A 907 -15.22 15.68 2.74
C GLN A 907 -14.60 16.53 3.86
N TRP A 908 -13.28 16.73 3.81
CA TRP A 908 -12.54 17.55 4.77
C TRP A 908 -12.48 19.03 4.43
N ASP A 909 -13.14 19.43 3.34
CA ASP A 909 -13.19 20.81 2.91
C ASP A 909 -11.83 21.41 2.46
N ASP A 910 -10.90 20.55 2.03
CA ASP A 910 -9.57 20.91 1.51
C ASP A 910 -9.59 21.08 -0.01
N VAL A 911 -10.26 22.14 -0.46
CA VAL A 911 -10.59 22.37 -1.88
C VAL A 911 -9.35 22.33 -2.82
N PRO A 912 -8.20 22.96 -2.51
CA PRO A 912 -7.03 22.90 -3.40
C PRO A 912 -6.52 21.47 -3.61
N ASN A 913 -6.46 20.67 -2.55
CA ASN A 913 -6.05 19.27 -2.64
C ASN A 913 -7.08 18.41 -3.38
N PHE A 914 -8.38 18.66 -3.15
CA PHE A 914 -9.44 18.02 -3.93
C PHE A 914 -9.29 18.31 -5.42
N LEU A 915 -9.15 19.58 -5.82
CA LEU A 915 -9.05 19.97 -7.22
C LEU A 915 -7.83 19.33 -7.90
N ARG A 916 -6.67 19.30 -7.22
CA ARG A 916 -5.49 18.61 -7.77
C ARG A 916 -5.75 17.12 -7.97
N SER A 917 -6.23 16.41 -6.95
CA SER A 917 -6.51 14.98 -7.06
C SER A 917 -7.59 14.69 -8.09
N PHE A 918 -8.68 15.44 -8.11
CA PHE A 918 -9.80 15.29 -9.05
C PHE A 918 -9.35 15.42 -10.51
N TYR A 919 -8.67 16.51 -10.85
CA TYR A 919 -8.23 16.73 -12.23
C TYR A 919 -7.09 15.80 -12.65
N ASN A 920 -6.13 15.53 -11.77
CA ASN A 920 -5.03 14.63 -12.11
C ASN A 920 -5.52 13.18 -12.30
N GLN A 921 -6.45 12.71 -11.46
CA GLN A 921 -7.05 11.38 -11.61
C GLN A 921 -7.88 11.28 -12.90
N TYR A 922 -8.68 12.31 -13.24
CA TYR A 922 -9.35 12.38 -14.53
C TYR A 922 -8.35 12.29 -15.69
N ALA A 923 -7.30 13.12 -15.67
CA ALA A 923 -6.37 13.21 -16.79
C ALA A 923 -5.50 11.95 -16.97
N VAL A 924 -5.19 11.23 -15.89
CA VAL A 924 -4.39 10.00 -16.00
C VAL A 924 -5.20 8.82 -16.54
N ASP A 925 -6.50 8.74 -16.21
CA ASP A 925 -7.37 7.64 -16.63
C ASP A 925 -7.97 7.86 -18.04
N ILE A 926 -8.12 9.11 -18.48
CA ILE A 926 -8.85 9.42 -19.72
C ILE A 926 -8.12 8.92 -20.98
N VAL A 927 -8.90 8.31 -21.88
CA VAL A 927 -8.52 8.01 -23.26
C VAL A 927 -9.01 9.15 -24.16
N VAL A 928 -8.06 9.96 -24.64
CA VAL A 928 -8.34 11.11 -25.53
C VAL A 928 -8.94 10.64 -26.85
N GLY A 929 -10.01 11.30 -27.31
CA GLY A 929 -10.75 10.94 -28.52
C GLY A 929 -12.17 10.47 -28.18
N PRO A 930 -12.35 9.23 -27.72
CA PRO A 930 -13.65 8.78 -27.22
C PRO A 930 -13.99 9.37 -25.84
N TYR A 931 -13.00 9.87 -25.09
CA TYR A 931 -13.16 10.38 -23.72
C TYR A 931 -13.77 9.36 -22.75
N THR A 932 -13.32 8.12 -22.88
CA THR A 932 -13.65 7.03 -21.98
C THR A 932 -12.50 6.77 -21.01
N PHE A 933 -12.71 6.01 -19.95
CA PHE A 933 -11.73 5.84 -18.87
C PHE A 933 -11.01 4.49 -18.97
N ASN A 934 -9.71 4.46 -18.68
CA ASN A 934 -8.95 3.22 -18.51
C ASN A 934 -9.09 2.71 -17.08
N GLU A 935 -9.12 1.38 -16.92
CA GLU A 935 -9.14 0.76 -15.59
C GLU A 935 -7.88 1.10 -14.76
N HIS A 936 -6.71 1.17 -15.40
CA HIS A 936 -5.47 1.47 -14.70
C HIS A 936 -4.71 2.63 -15.34
N THR A 937 -4.04 3.41 -14.50
CA THR A 937 -3.31 4.65 -14.84
C THR A 937 -2.17 4.50 -15.85
N THR A 938 -1.75 3.27 -16.14
CA THR A 938 -0.64 2.98 -17.08
C THR A 938 -0.96 1.94 -18.14
N ARG A 939 -1.77 0.91 -17.84
CA ARG A 939 -2.09 -0.24 -18.71
C ARG A 939 -3.34 -0.94 -18.21
N GLY A 940 -4.40 -1.03 -19.00
CA GLY A 940 -5.64 -1.73 -18.64
C GLY A 940 -6.64 -1.70 -19.80
N PRO A 941 -7.79 -2.39 -19.68
CA PRO A 941 -8.89 -2.21 -20.62
C PRO A 941 -9.34 -0.74 -20.62
N ALA A 942 -9.59 -0.24 -21.83
CA ALA A 942 -10.23 1.05 -22.04
C ALA A 942 -11.76 0.92 -21.89
N ASP A 943 -12.43 2.07 -21.76
CA ASP A 943 -13.89 2.17 -21.66
C ASP A 943 -14.47 1.56 -20.39
N LYS A 944 -13.71 1.59 -19.28
CA LYS A 944 -14.20 1.04 -18.02
C LYS A 944 -15.20 1.97 -17.32
N SER A 945 -16.38 1.41 -17.09
CA SER A 945 -17.52 2.10 -16.49
C SER A 945 -17.31 2.51 -15.04
N PHE A 946 -16.52 1.76 -14.27
CA PHE A 946 -16.32 2.04 -12.85
C PHE A 946 -15.49 3.32 -12.62
N GLU A 947 -14.39 3.52 -13.35
CA GLU A 947 -13.57 4.74 -13.25
C GLU A 947 -14.35 5.98 -13.70
N GLU A 948 -15.13 5.87 -14.78
CA GLU A 948 -16.01 6.95 -15.22
C GLU A 948 -17.07 7.28 -14.16
N ALA A 949 -17.71 6.27 -13.57
CA ALA A 949 -18.67 6.47 -12.49
C ALA A 949 -18.06 7.15 -11.26
N ALA A 950 -16.81 6.83 -10.90
CA ALA A 950 -16.09 7.50 -9.82
C ALA A 950 -15.81 8.97 -10.12
N PHE A 951 -15.43 9.30 -11.36
CA PHE A 951 -15.28 10.69 -11.80
C PHE A 951 -16.61 11.45 -11.72
N LEU A 952 -17.71 10.86 -12.22
CA LEU A 952 -19.04 11.48 -12.20
C LEU A 952 -19.55 11.70 -10.77
N GLU A 953 -19.30 10.77 -9.85
CA GLU A 953 -19.62 10.93 -8.42
C GLU A 953 -18.90 12.14 -7.80
N ARG A 954 -17.60 12.30 -8.07
CA ARG A 954 -16.80 13.43 -7.57
C ARG A 954 -17.22 14.75 -8.19
N LEU A 955 -17.47 14.78 -9.50
CA LEU A 955 -17.96 15.95 -10.22
C LEU A 955 -19.35 16.38 -9.71
N ARG A 956 -20.24 15.42 -9.43
CA ARG A 956 -21.52 15.73 -8.80
C ARG A 956 -21.31 16.30 -7.41
N ASN A 957 -20.49 15.65 -6.58
CA ASN A 957 -20.34 16.02 -5.16
C ASN A 957 -19.63 17.38 -4.95
N MET A 958 -18.83 17.86 -5.88
CA MET A 958 -18.30 19.23 -5.77
C MET A 958 -19.36 20.32 -6.03
N LEU A 959 -20.46 19.97 -6.72
CA LEU A 959 -21.57 20.87 -7.05
C LEU A 959 -22.74 20.72 -6.07
N VAL A 960 -23.15 19.48 -5.77
CA VAL A 960 -24.25 19.15 -4.87
C VAL A 960 -23.82 17.95 -4.01
N MET A 961 -23.82 18.09 -2.69
CA MET A 961 -23.42 16.99 -1.80
C MET A 961 -24.19 16.99 -0.50
N GLU A 962 -24.70 15.83 -0.11
CA GLU A 962 -25.36 15.62 1.18
C GLU A 962 -24.34 15.33 2.28
N GLU A 963 -24.58 15.93 3.45
CA GLU A 963 -23.79 15.70 4.65
C GLU A 963 -24.74 15.66 5.86
N GLY A 964 -25.16 14.44 6.22
CA GLY A 964 -26.23 14.24 7.20
C GLY A 964 -27.52 14.93 6.76
N ASP A 965 -28.05 15.81 7.61
CA ASP A 965 -29.25 16.60 7.32
C ASP A 965 -28.98 17.92 6.56
N SER A 966 -27.74 18.13 6.07
CA SER A 966 -27.35 19.35 5.35
C SER A 966 -27.09 19.08 3.86
N LEU A 967 -27.30 20.11 3.03
CA LEU A 967 -27.04 20.08 1.60
C LEU A 967 -25.99 21.14 1.23
N TRP A 968 -24.85 20.70 0.72
CA TRP A 968 -23.83 21.57 0.15
C TRP A 968 -24.15 21.93 -1.30
N LEU A 969 -23.99 23.21 -1.65
CA LEU A 969 -24.05 23.74 -3.01
C LEU A 969 -22.73 24.44 -3.35
N ALA A 970 -22.15 24.09 -4.51
CA ALA A 970 -20.87 24.59 -5.01
C ALA A 970 -19.70 24.44 -4.02
N ARG A 971 -19.67 23.34 -3.25
CA ARG A 971 -18.69 23.09 -2.18
C ARG A 971 -17.24 23.29 -2.61
N ALA A 972 -16.86 22.81 -3.79
CA ALA A 972 -15.46 22.80 -4.23
C ALA A 972 -15.28 23.32 -5.66
N THR A 973 -16.09 24.27 -6.10
CA THR A 973 -15.94 24.89 -7.43
C THR A 973 -14.61 25.64 -7.56
N PRO A 974 -13.87 25.53 -8.67
CA PRO A 974 -12.65 26.31 -8.90
C PRO A 974 -12.90 27.82 -8.82
N ARG A 975 -11.96 28.57 -8.25
CA ARG A 975 -12.02 30.04 -8.19
C ARG A 975 -12.10 30.66 -9.59
N ALA A 976 -11.45 30.05 -10.57
CA ALA A 976 -11.49 30.46 -11.96
C ALA A 976 -12.91 30.48 -12.56
N TRP A 977 -13.83 29.66 -12.03
CA TRP A 977 -15.24 29.60 -12.47
C TRP A 977 -16.09 30.74 -11.94
N LEU A 978 -15.56 31.53 -11.01
CA LEU A 978 -16.23 32.69 -10.43
C LEU A 978 -15.52 33.99 -10.80
N THR A 979 -14.70 34.00 -11.85
CA THR A 979 -14.21 35.23 -12.48
C THR A 979 -15.35 36.04 -13.08
N GLN A 980 -15.12 37.33 -13.36
CA GLN A 980 -16.16 38.25 -13.82
C GLN A 980 -17.01 37.68 -14.97
N GLY A 981 -18.32 37.79 -14.84
CA GLY A 981 -19.29 37.39 -15.85
C GLY A 981 -19.45 35.88 -16.05
N ARG A 982 -18.74 35.06 -15.26
CA ARG A 982 -18.92 33.60 -15.30
C ARG A 982 -20.18 33.16 -14.56
N ARG A 983 -20.69 32.01 -14.97
CA ARG A 983 -21.94 31.42 -14.51
C ARG A 983 -21.76 29.94 -14.23
N ILE A 984 -22.33 29.47 -13.13
CA ILE A 984 -22.44 28.05 -12.78
C ILE A 984 -23.92 27.74 -12.65
N ALA A 985 -24.42 26.73 -13.34
CA ALA A 985 -25.79 26.26 -13.16
C ALA A 985 -25.83 24.74 -12.99
N ALA A 986 -26.68 24.28 -12.06
CA ALA A 986 -27.00 22.88 -11.88
C ALA A 986 -28.53 22.76 -11.80
N ARG A 987 -29.13 21.90 -12.62
CA ARG A 987 -30.59 21.77 -12.79
C ARG A 987 -31.03 20.34 -12.57
N ASN A 988 -32.15 20.16 -11.88
CA ASN A 988 -32.74 18.84 -11.61
C ASN A 988 -31.77 17.86 -10.93
N MET A 989 -30.84 18.35 -10.11
CA MET A 989 -29.85 17.50 -9.45
C MET A 989 -30.54 16.67 -8.36
N PRO A 990 -30.57 15.33 -8.45
CA PRO A 990 -31.16 14.50 -7.40
C PRO A 990 -30.44 14.73 -6.07
N SER A 991 -31.19 14.76 -4.96
CA SER A 991 -30.62 14.80 -3.62
C SER A 991 -31.47 14.03 -2.61
N HIS A 992 -30.94 13.76 -1.41
CA HIS A 992 -31.71 13.15 -0.31
C HIS A 992 -32.95 13.96 0.11
N PHE A 993 -33.05 15.22 -0.33
CA PHE A 993 -34.11 16.16 0.00
C PHE A 993 -35.13 16.35 -1.14
N GLY A 994 -34.87 15.77 -2.32
CA GLY A 994 -35.57 16.02 -3.59
C GLY A 994 -34.64 16.66 -4.63
N THR A 995 -35.12 16.94 -5.83
CA THR A 995 -34.30 17.59 -6.86
C THR A 995 -34.00 19.04 -6.50
N VAL A 996 -32.74 19.47 -6.67
CA VAL A 996 -32.32 20.86 -6.46
C VAL A 996 -31.87 21.48 -7.78
N THR A 997 -32.25 22.74 -7.97
CA THR A 997 -31.80 23.58 -9.09
C THR A 997 -31.20 24.85 -8.51
N TYR A 998 -30.03 25.25 -8.97
CA TYR A 998 -29.44 26.53 -8.62
C TYR A 998 -28.58 27.13 -9.73
N GLU A 999 -28.39 28.43 -9.65
CA GLU A 999 -27.51 29.20 -10.53
C GLU A 999 -26.67 30.16 -9.70
N ILE A 1000 -25.40 30.33 -10.05
CA ILE A 1000 -24.49 31.32 -9.50
C ILE A 1000 -24.01 32.20 -10.66
N VAL A 1001 -24.05 33.52 -10.47
CA VAL A 1001 -23.55 34.52 -11.42
C VAL A 1001 -22.51 35.38 -10.70
N SER A 1002 -21.32 35.46 -11.27
CA SER A 1002 -20.23 36.26 -10.71
C SER A 1002 -20.19 37.67 -11.30
N ASP A 1003 -20.18 38.66 -10.41
CA ASP A 1003 -19.92 40.07 -10.65
C ASP A 1003 -18.73 40.52 -9.78
N ALA A 1004 -17.68 39.68 -9.74
CA ALA A 1004 -16.52 39.82 -8.87
C ALA A 1004 -15.80 41.17 -9.03
N ASP A 1005 -15.74 41.75 -10.23
CA ASP A 1005 -15.10 43.06 -10.46
C ASP A 1005 -15.84 44.21 -9.75
N ASN A 1006 -17.13 44.03 -9.44
CA ASN A 1006 -17.93 44.93 -8.62
C ASN A 1006 -18.10 44.41 -7.18
N GLY A 1007 -17.27 43.44 -6.77
CA GLY A 1007 -17.24 42.88 -5.42
C GLY A 1007 -18.49 42.07 -5.05
N ARG A 1008 -19.19 41.47 -6.02
CA ARG A 1008 -20.45 40.74 -5.78
C ARG A 1008 -20.51 39.36 -6.45
N ILE A 1009 -21.11 38.39 -5.76
CA ILE A 1009 -21.46 37.09 -6.35
C ILE A 1009 -22.87 36.74 -5.88
N ALA A 1010 -23.76 36.42 -6.83
CA ALA A 1010 -25.16 36.13 -6.55
C ALA A 1010 -25.51 34.68 -6.90
N ALA A 1011 -26.42 34.08 -6.14
CA ALA A 1011 -26.98 32.76 -6.38
C ALA A 1011 -28.51 32.76 -6.32
N THR A 1012 -29.15 31.99 -7.19
CA THR A 1012 -30.58 31.69 -7.14
C THR A 1012 -30.76 30.20 -6.90
N ILE A 1013 -31.57 29.81 -5.92
CA ILE A 1013 -31.78 28.42 -5.50
C ILE A 1013 -33.27 28.09 -5.50
N GLU A 1014 -33.64 27.03 -6.19
CA GLU A 1014 -34.94 26.38 -6.08
C GLU A 1014 -34.82 25.26 -5.06
N LEU A 1015 -35.55 25.40 -3.94
CA LEU A 1015 -35.48 24.44 -2.84
C LEU A 1015 -36.04 23.06 -3.23
N PRO A 1016 -35.44 21.98 -2.72
CA PRO A 1016 -35.90 20.64 -3.01
C PRO A 1016 -37.27 20.37 -2.36
N PRO A 1017 -38.22 19.70 -3.05
CA PRO A 1017 -39.63 19.72 -2.71
C PRO A 1017 -40.08 18.71 -1.62
N ARG A 1018 -39.26 17.73 -1.24
CA ARG A 1018 -39.71 16.59 -0.42
C ARG A 1018 -39.49 16.80 1.07
N LYS A 1019 -38.25 16.77 1.53
CA LYS A 1019 -37.86 16.99 2.94
C LYS A 1019 -36.84 18.11 2.93
N PRO A 1020 -37.15 19.33 3.40
CA PRO A 1020 -36.17 20.41 3.37
C PRO A 1020 -34.95 20.05 4.23
N PRO A 1021 -33.72 20.33 3.78
CA PRO A 1021 -32.53 20.13 4.60
C PRO A 1021 -32.56 21.05 5.83
N LYS A 1022 -31.93 20.63 6.93
CA LYS A 1022 -31.77 21.50 8.12
C LYS A 1022 -30.94 22.74 7.81
N ALA A 1023 -29.99 22.61 6.89
CA ALA A 1023 -29.20 23.73 6.38
C ALA A 1023 -28.80 23.49 4.94
N ILE A 1024 -28.82 24.56 4.13
CA ILE A 1024 -28.10 24.61 2.86
C ILE A 1024 -26.81 25.38 3.09
N LEU A 1025 -25.70 24.78 2.68
CA LEU A 1025 -24.35 25.35 2.78
C LEU A 1025 -23.93 25.77 1.38
N LEU A 1026 -24.14 27.04 1.05
CA LEU A 1026 -23.75 27.62 -0.24
C LEU A 1026 -22.36 28.21 -0.13
N ARG A 1027 -21.43 27.77 -0.98
CA ARG A 1027 -20.11 28.38 -1.09
C ARG A 1027 -19.99 29.26 -2.32
N LEU A 1028 -19.50 30.49 -2.13
CA LEU A 1028 -19.23 31.46 -3.20
C LEU A 1028 -17.75 31.86 -3.11
N ARG A 1029 -16.88 31.27 -3.92
CA ARG A 1029 -15.42 31.46 -3.79
C ARG A 1029 -14.94 32.64 -4.63
N HIS A 1030 -14.60 33.76 -4.02
CA HIS A 1030 -14.09 34.92 -4.76
C HIS A 1030 -12.80 34.55 -5.52
N PRO A 1031 -12.59 35.01 -6.77
CA PRO A 1031 -11.40 34.66 -7.56
C PRO A 1031 -10.07 34.91 -6.84
N GLU A 1032 -10.00 35.99 -6.07
CA GLU A 1032 -8.81 36.42 -5.31
C GLU A 1032 -8.80 35.96 -3.84
N ALA A 1033 -9.70 35.06 -3.44
CA ALA A 1033 -9.87 34.63 -2.05
C ALA A 1033 -10.19 35.77 -1.06
N ALA A 1034 -10.89 36.81 -1.54
CA ALA A 1034 -11.41 37.85 -0.67
C ALA A 1034 -12.49 37.27 0.27
N PRO A 1035 -12.49 37.63 1.57
CA PRO A 1035 -13.50 37.16 2.51
C PRO A 1035 -14.85 37.85 2.26
N ILE A 1036 -15.96 37.15 2.57
CA ILE A 1036 -17.30 37.77 2.52
C ILE A 1036 -17.37 38.89 3.56
N LYS A 1037 -17.72 40.12 3.14
CA LYS A 1037 -17.98 41.27 4.02
C LYS A 1037 -19.43 41.30 4.51
N SER A 1038 -20.38 40.96 3.63
CA SER A 1038 -21.80 40.88 3.97
C SER A 1038 -22.54 39.96 3.03
N ALA A 1039 -23.65 39.38 3.49
CA ALA A 1039 -24.56 38.60 2.66
C ALA A 1039 -25.99 39.14 2.76
N THR A 1040 -26.77 38.96 1.70
CA THR A 1040 -28.22 39.17 1.71
C THR A 1040 -28.97 37.93 1.25
N MET A 1041 -30.18 37.74 1.78
CA MET A 1041 -31.13 36.72 1.35
C MET A 1041 -32.45 37.41 1.00
N ASN A 1042 -32.90 37.25 -0.25
CA ASN A 1042 -34.06 37.93 -0.81
C ASN A 1042 -34.03 39.45 -0.57
N GLY A 1043 -32.84 40.05 -0.72
CA GLY A 1043 -32.60 41.49 -0.53
C GLY A 1043 -32.52 41.96 0.92
N ARG A 1044 -32.67 41.06 1.90
CA ARG A 1044 -32.54 41.39 3.34
C ARG A 1044 -31.18 40.97 3.88
N PRO A 1045 -30.57 41.71 4.82
CA PRO A 1045 -29.30 41.31 5.44
C PRO A 1045 -29.36 39.91 6.03
N TRP A 1046 -28.30 39.13 5.83
CA TRP A 1046 -28.15 37.77 6.34
C TRP A 1046 -26.83 37.64 7.10
N ALA A 1047 -26.90 37.23 8.36
CA ALA A 1047 -25.74 37.20 9.27
C ALA A 1047 -25.09 35.81 9.41
N ASP A 1048 -25.77 34.72 9.05
CA ASP A 1048 -25.21 33.37 9.18
C ASP A 1048 -24.34 33.00 7.97
N PHE A 1049 -23.12 33.54 7.95
CA PHE A 1049 -22.07 33.18 7.01
C PHE A 1049 -20.71 33.10 7.70
N ASP A 1050 -19.80 32.32 7.12
CA ASP A 1050 -18.40 32.24 7.49
C ASP A 1050 -17.58 33.01 6.47
N ALA A 1051 -17.09 34.19 6.89
CA ALA A 1051 -16.36 35.11 6.02
C ALA A 1051 -15.08 34.49 5.42
N ALA A 1052 -14.34 33.72 6.23
CA ALA A 1052 -13.06 33.15 5.83
C ALA A 1052 -13.21 31.88 4.99
N LYS A 1053 -14.24 31.08 5.26
CA LYS A 1053 -14.55 29.87 4.46
C LYS A 1053 -15.40 30.17 3.22
N GLU A 1054 -15.87 31.39 3.08
CA GLU A 1054 -16.71 31.85 1.98
C GLU A 1054 -18.05 31.06 1.89
N VAL A 1055 -18.60 30.65 3.04
CA VAL A 1055 -19.80 29.80 3.15
C VAL A 1055 -20.96 30.56 3.76
N ILE A 1056 -22.10 30.60 3.08
CA ILE A 1056 -23.37 31.12 3.60
C ILE A 1056 -24.23 29.94 4.04
N ARG A 1057 -24.70 29.97 5.29
CA ARG A 1057 -25.59 28.93 5.84
C ARG A 1057 -27.02 29.41 5.78
N LEU A 1058 -27.86 28.71 5.03
CA LEU A 1058 -29.27 29.05 4.82
C LEU A 1058 -30.13 28.08 5.64
N ARG A 1059 -30.94 28.60 6.56
CA ARG A 1059 -31.83 27.83 7.44
C ARG A 1059 -33.24 28.40 7.38
N ASP A 1060 -34.24 27.55 7.67
CA ASP A 1060 -35.65 27.92 7.72
C ASP A 1060 -36.18 28.61 6.44
N VAL A 1061 -35.59 28.23 5.31
CA VAL A 1061 -35.88 28.82 4.00
C VAL A 1061 -37.06 28.14 3.31
N LYS A 1062 -37.84 28.92 2.54
CA LYS A 1062 -39.01 28.45 1.78
C LYS A 1062 -39.05 29.08 0.40
N GLY A 1063 -39.56 28.35 -0.59
CA GLY A 1063 -39.69 28.82 -1.97
C GLY A 1063 -38.34 29.03 -2.67
N ALA A 1064 -38.34 29.82 -3.74
CA ALA A 1064 -37.11 30.23 -4.42
C ALA A 1064 -36.35 31.28 -3.59
N ILE A 1065 -35.03 31.15 -3.52
CA ILE A 1065 -34.16 32.00 -2.72
C ILE A 1065 -33.16 32.70 -3.64
N LYS A 1066 -32.99 34.00 -3.46
CA LYS A 1066 -31.86 34.75 -4.02
C LYS A 1066 -30.89 35.12 -2.91
N VAL A 1067 -29.63 34.74 -3.06
CA VAL A 1067 -28.54 35.05 -2.13
C VAL A 1067 -27.52 35.92 -2.84
N GLU A 1068 -26.98 36.94 -2.17
CA GLU A 1068 -25.89 37.76 -2.71
C GLU A 1068 -24.82 37.95 -1.64
N ALA A 1069 -23.56 37.70 -1.99
CA ALA A 1069 -22.40 37.99 -1.17
C ALA A 1069 -21.67 39.21 -1.72
N ALA A 1070 -21.26 40.11 -0.83
CA ALA A 1070 -20.38 41.25 -1.12
C ALA A 1070 -19.00 41.04 -0.49
N TYR A 1071 -17.94 41.42 -1.20
CA TYR A 1071 -16.53 41.15 -0.87
C TYR A 1071 -15.68 42.40 -0.63
#